data_AF-A0A8L8KK75-F1
#
_entry.id   AF-A0A8L8KK75-F1
#
_cell.length_a   1.000
_cell.length_b   1.000
_cell.length_c   1.000
_cell.angle_alpha   90.00
_cell.angle_beta   90.00
_cell.angle_gamma   90.00
#
_symmetry.space_group_name_H-M   'P 1'
#
loop_
_entity.id
_entity.type
_entity.pdbx_description
1 polymer ?
#
loop_
_entity_poly.entity_id
_entity_poly.type
_entity_poly.pdbx_seq_one_letter_code
_entity_poly.pdbx_strand_id
1 'polypeptide(L)'
;LQLFFRSPLVDHVNVTNSSMHAIQVISPREKVILNMVNVTNNGGVGISITTASIQAGNANEETPFQPLTIPYYTQGMVDICAADKMLQIGNRVLVYYKYDSFPVDCVKIFSSPGRKVAFRFLQVNLYSSPADLGRSDALRVYASIAFLPVTLLAEYRIDRDSTPFSKAVSADVLALHLRGTAADGEYGFIAEISSIPSSPDSSTVEQVVVRGSRVDHNERGAVLYQNTGEMSPALVIEDCSFSGNGIHLFGNISTSYHAVQLHLHNTMMVTMLNNIISHNYALYHDTVRIHDMSVNLTRNIFYANVGLHTVDSKGYSRITSETQTFLYNSFEDNVALGHGHQYMEQFGYLPEKESDEFLRRPRRQIITQEGISFDWWTHVGTESERYRSTILAGSSQQHYRGNVLNNKNNAYELTTSKRTQYDIGSIDARLNYWGYPGVESVAAGKIRDFSDYPYLIKVDYLPVLESNSSLLEGDCPVGWFQAGLEEFKSCYLFVGAAATYTDATLYCEAMDAFVPYLRADDTRQKEIARRIDLFSQQYLTDAERFDSFALRSDTIVWISSVQIPPTQCGWLSSRTGKVGSQNCNNLMPFVCEKGTRPYVEPVMWRAGIVIAVVLLAILVAILFLLALCWCIKSRQRNEDSIERKNIIRASIKLQRLAS
;
A
#
# COMPACT_ATOMS: atom_id res chain seq x y z
N LEU A 1 20.91 -10.54 -1.41
CA LEU A 1 20.74 -11.94 -0.98
C LEU A 1 19.91 -12.68 -2.03
N GLN A 2 20.43 -13.79 -2.57
CA GLN A 2 19.70 -14.60 -3.56
C GLN A 2 19.57 -16.03 -3.03
N LEU A 3 18.34 -16.56 -3.06
CA LEU A 3 17.98 -17.89 -2.59
C LEU A 3 17.40 -18.69 -3.77
N PHE A 4 18.07 -19.79 -4.13
CA PHE A 4 17.65 -20.68 -5.21
C PHE A 4 17.29 -22.04 -4.63
N PHE A 5 16.09 -22.55 -4.91
CA PHE A 5 15.59 -23.87 -4.49
C PHE A 5 15.51 -24.15 -2.98
N ARG A 6 16.28 -23.46 -2.15
CA ARG A 6 16.30 -23.59 -0.70
C ARG A 6 15.59 -22.41 -0.06
N SER A 7 14.94 -22.70 1.06
CA SER A 7 14.14 -21.75 1.85
C SER A 7 14.67 -21.68 3.28
N PRO A 8 15.92 -21.21 3.51
CA PRO A 8 16.37 -20.99 4.89
C PRO A 8 15.47 -19.96 5.58
N LEU A 9 15.24 -20.14 6.88
CA LEU A 9 14.64 -19.10 7.72
C LEU A 9 15.55 -17.87 7.70
N VAL A 10 15.05 -16.74 7.18
CA VAL A 10 15.75 -15.46 7.19
C VAL A 10 15.17 -14.64 8.32
N ASP A 11 15.95 -14.44 9.38
CA ASP A 11 15.50 -13.77 10.60
C ASP A 11 16.51 -12.68 11.00
N HIS A 12 16.01 -11.46 11.29
CA HIS A 12 16.81 -10.31 11.70
C HIS A 12 17.97 -9.97 10.74
N VAL A 13 17.71 -9.99 9.44
CA VAL A 13 18.72 -9.72 8.39
C VAL A 13 18.56 -8.31 7.82
N ASN A 14 19.67 -7.58 7.73
CA ASN A 14 19.71 -6.26 7.12
C ASN A 14 20.37 -6.33 5.73
N VAL A 15 19.66 -5.89 4.69
CA VAL A 15 20.18 -5.75 3.33
C VAL A 15 19.96 -4.32 2.87
N THR A 16 21.06 -3.59 2.71
CA THR A 16 21.02 -2.15 2.43
C THR A 16 22.01 -1.77 1.33
N ASN A 17 21.71 -0.73 0.54
CA ASN A 17 22.62 -0.21 -0.49
C ASN A 17 23.04 -1.24 -1.55
N SER A 18 22.13 -2.14 -1.93
CA SER A 18 22.35 -3.05 -3.07
C SER A 18 22.14 -2.33 -4.40
N SER A 19 23.00 -2.58 -5.39
CA SER A 19 22.82 -2.06 -6.75
C SER A 19 21.72 -2.79 -7.55
N MET A 20 21.25 -3.93 -7.04
CA MET A 20 20.21 -4.76 -7.64
C MET A 20 19.09 -5.02 -6.60
N HIS A 21 18.22 -6.00 -6.85
CA HIS A 21 17.25 -6.48 -5.87
C HIS A 21 17.92 -6.84 -4.53
N ALA A 22 17.26 -6.54 -3.42
CA ALA A 22 17.86 -6.76 -2.11
C ALA A 22 17.75 -8.24 -1.69
N ILE A 23 16.54 -8.79 -1.66
CA ILE A 23 16.28 -10.20 -1.39
C ILE A 23 15.54 -10.78 -2.59
N GLN A 24 16.10 -11.84 -3.15
CA GLN A 24 15.49 -12.54 -4.27
C GLN A 24 15.36 -14.03 -3.94
N VAL A 25 14.14 -14.57 -4.02
CA VAL A 25 13.85 -15.98 -3.78
C VAL A 25 13.29 -16.56 -5.07
N ILE A 26 13.94 -17.59 -5.62
CA ILE A 26 13.59 -18.18 -6.91
C ILE A 26 13.36 -19.67 -6.73
N SER A 27 12.16 -20.11 -7.10
CA SER A 27 11.68 -21.50 -7.04
C SER A 27 12.03 -22.19 -5.71
N PRO A 28 11.64 -21.62 -4.55
CA PRO A 28 11.94 -22.23 -3.26
C PRO A 28 11.26 -23.60 -3.14
N ARG A 29 11.82 -24.49 -2.32
CA ARG A 29 11.20 -25.74 -1.88
C ARG A 29 10.79 -25.54 -0.43
N GLU A 30 9.64 -26.04 0.00
CA GLU A 30 9.12 -25.86 1.38
C GLU A 30 8.74 -24.40 1.72
N LYS A 31 8.48 -24.11 3.01
CA LYS A 31 7.98 -22.82 3.51
C LYS A 31 9.06 -21.74 3.47
N VAL A 32 8.73 -20.57 2.91
CA VAL A 32 9.61 -19.38 2.94
C VAL A 32 9.19 -18.47 4.07
N ILE A 33 10.12 -18.14 4.97
CA ILE A 33 9.87 -17.24 6.11
C ILE A 33 10.92 -16.14 6.11
N LEU A 34 10.47 -14.90 5.90
CA LEU A 34 11.24 -13.67 6.08
C LEU A 34 10.70 -12.97 7.32
N ASN A 35 11.47 -12.98 8.41
CA ASN A 35 11.08 -12.38 9.68
C ASN A 35 12.02 -11.23 10.05
N MET A 36 11.45 -10.08 10.43
CA MET A 36 12.19 -8.93 10.96
C MET A 36 13.35 -8.50 10.07
N VAL A 37 13.11 -8.51 8.75
CA VAL A 37 14.13 -8.15 7.76
C VAL A 37 14.10 -6.64 7.52
N ASN A 38 15.27 -6.03 7.44
CA ASN A 38 15.44 -4.61 7.11
C ASN A 38 16.01 -4.46 5.69
N VAL A 39 15.21 -3.98 4.76
CA VAL A 39 15.56 -3.80 3.34
C VAL A 39 15.48 -2.33 2.96
N THR A 40 16.62 -1.65 2.88
CA THR A 40 16.62 -0.19 2.64
C THR A 40 17.58 0.28 1.56
N ASN A 41 17.20 1.33 0.83
CA ASN A 41 18.07 2.03 -0.12
C ASN A 41 18.68 1.11 -1.19
N ASN A 42 17.88 0.28 -1.86
CA ASN A 42 18.37 -0.61 -2.93
C ASN A 42 17.95 -0.10 -4.32
N GLY A 43 18.82 -0.25 -5.31
CA GLY A 43 18.58 0.15 -6.71
C GLY A 43 17.61 -0.76 -7.48
N GLY A 44 17.25 -1.92 -6.91
CA GLY A 44 16.21 -2.79 -7.42
C GLY A 44 14.95 -2.77 -6.55
N VAL A 45 14.09 -3.77 -6.76
CA VAL A 45 12.99 -4.11 -5.84
C VAL A 45 13.55 -4.62 -4.51
N GLY A 46 12.94 -4.24 -3.38
CA GLY A 46 13.34 -4.70 -2.06
C GLY A 46 13.29 -6.21 -1.90
N ILE A 47 12.10 -6.81 -1.98
CA ILE A 47 11.88 -8.25 -1.87
C ILE A 47 11.23 -8.77 -3.16
N SER A 48 11.90 -9.69 -3.85
CA SER A 48 11.38 -10.36 -5.04
C SER A 48 11.26 -11.85 -4.79
N ILE A 49 10.06 -12.41 -4.87
CA ILE A 49 9.81 -13.84 -4.68
C ILE A 49 9.13 -14.37 -5.93
N THR A 50 9.78 -15.33 -6.58
CA THR A 50 9.24 -16.04 -7.74
C THR A 50 9.08 -17.51 -7.37
N THR A 51 7.86 -17.95 -7.18
CA THR A 51 7.56 -19.37 -6.92
C THR A 51 7.15 -20.09 -8.20
N ALA A 52 7.55 -21.35 -8.29
CA ALA A 52 7.15 -22.23 -9.39
C ALA A 52 6.66 -23.54 -8.77
N SER A 53 5.37 -23.85 -8.92
CA SER A 53 4.75 -25.06 -8.36
C SER A 53 4.15 -25.92 -9.46
N ILE A 54 4.65 -27.14 -9.57
CA ILE A 54 4.44 -27.99 -10.73
C ILE A 54 3.88 -29.35 -10.27
N GLN A 55 2.59 -29.61 -10.53
CA GLN A 55 1.94 -30.88 -10.23
C GLN A 55 1.61 -31.67 -11.50
N ALA A 56 2.56 -32.50 -11.94
CA ALA A 56 2.43 -33.48 -13.03
C ALA A 56 2.24 -32.91 -14.46
N GLY A 57 3.24 -33.18 -15.31
CA GLY A 57 3.32 -32.62 -16.65
C GLY A 57 2.37 -33.30 -17.65
N ASN A 58 1.59 -32.46 -18.36
CA ASN A 58 1.24 -32.54 -19.79
C ASN A 58 -0.10 -31.85 -20.13
N ALA A 59 -0.75 -31.17 -19.19
CA ALA A 59 -1.95 -30.40 -19.49
C ALA A 59 -1.60 -29.08 -20.19
N ASN A 60 -2.47 -28.64 -21.12
CA ASN A 60 -2.39 -27.28 -21.63
C ASN A 60 -2.86 -26.34 -20.54
N GLU A 61 -1.99 -25.45 -20.09
CA GLU A 61 -2.26 -24.51 -19.01
C GLU A 61 -2.01 -23.08 -19.45
N GLU A 62 -2.73 -22.15 -18.84
CA GLU A 62 -2.60 -20.73 -19.15
C GLU A 62 -1.21 -20.25 -18.71
N THR A 63 -0.45 -19.68 -19.63
CA THR A 63 0.94 -19.27 -19.40
C THR A 63 0.98 -17.76 -19.17
N PRO A 64 1.43 -17.29 -18.00
CA PRO A 64 1.45 -15.88 -17.68
C PRO A 64 2.44 -15.11 -18.57
N PHE A 65 1.96 -14.01 -19.16
CA PHE A 65 2.77 -13.04 -19.87
C PHE A 65 3.26 -11.94 -18.92
N GLN A 66 4.51 -12.04 -18.47
CA GLN A 66 5.04 -11.18 -17.40
C GLN A 66 6.53 -10.90 -17.58
N PRO A 67 7.01 -9.70 -17.19
CA PRO A 67 8.43 -9.35 -17.26
C PRO A 67 9.28 -10.29 -16.41
N LEU A 68 10.47 -10.60 -16.93
CA LEU A 68 11.39 -11.54 -16.35
C LEU A 68 12.29 -10.84 -15.32
N THR A 69 12.21 -11.25 -14.06
CA THR A 69 12.93 -10.59 -12.95
C THR A 69 14.14 -11.39 -12.45
N ILE A 70 14.43 -12.54 -13.06
CA ILE A 70 15.56 -13.38 -12.65
C ILE A 70 16.92 -12.76 -13.00
N PRO A 71 17.99 -13.04 -12.24
CA PRO A 71 19.34 -12.61 -12.57
C PRO A 71 19.87 -13.35 -13.81
N TYR A 72 20.92 -12.81 -14.45
CA TYR A 72 21.54 -13.44 -15.62
C TYR A 72 22.18 -14.81 -15.36
N TYR A 73 22.53 -15.08 -14.11
CA TYR A 73 23.09 -16.36 -13.69
C TYR A 73 22.24 -16.95 -12.55
N THR A 74 21.21 -17.70 -12.90
CA THR A 74 20.40 -18.44 -11.92
C THR A 74 20.99 -19.82 -11.68
N GLN A 75 21.43 -20.07 -10.45
CA GLN A 75 21.93 -21.40 -10.09
C GLN A 75 20.79 -22.42 -10.06
N GLY A 76 21.00 -23.57 -10.70
CA GLY A 76 20.05 -24.69 -10.76
C GLY A 76 18.95 -24.57 -11.84
N MET A 77 19.00 -23.53 -12.67
CA MET A 77 18.26 -23.47 -13.94
C MET A 77 19.25 -23.55 -15.11
N VAL A 78 18.81 -24.06 -16.25
CA VAL A 78 19.63 -24.20 -17.45
C VAL A 78 19.36 -23.03 -18.39
N ASP A 79 20.40 -22.27 -18.71
CA ASP A 79 20.35 -21.31 -19.80
C ASP A 79 20.42 -22.05 -21.16
N ILE A 80 19.50 -21.71 -22.06
CA ILE A 80 19.45 -22.23 -23.43
C ILE A 80 20.72 -21.92 -24.20
N CYS A 81 21.35 -20.77 -23.92
CA CYS A 81 22.57 -20.33 -24.57
C CYS A 81 23.86 -20.85 -23.89
N ALA A 82 23.75 -21.61 -22.79
CA ALA A 82 24.92 -22.21 -22.16
C ALA A 82 25.58 -23.27 -23.07
N ALA A 83 26.91 -23.40 -22.95
CA ALA A 83 27.77 -24.18 -23.86
C ALA A 83 27.38 -25.66 -24.02
N ASP A 84 26.83 -26.28 -22.97
CA ASP A 84 26.42 -27.69 -23.00
C ASP A 84 25.23 -27.90 -23.94
N LYS A 85 25.44 -28.57 -25.08
CA LYS A 85 24.39 -28.70 -26.09
C LYS A 85 23.39 -29.83 -25.81
N MET A 86 23.82 -30.91 -25.14
CA MET A 86 23.01 -32.10 -24.90
C MET A 86 22.91 -32.38 -23.40
N LEU A 87 21.68 -32.50 -22.90
CA LEU A 87 21.37 -32.75 -21.50
C LEU A 87 20.50 -34.00 -21.37
N GLN A 88 20.88 -34.90 -20.47
CA GLN A 88 20.06 -36.04 -20.09
C GLN A 88 19.30 -35.73 -18.80
N ILE A 89 17.96 -35.83 -18.85
CA ILE A 89 17.09 -35.49 -17.73
C ILE A 89 16.65 -36.77 -17.03
N GLY A 90 16.73 -36.79 -15.69
CA GLY A 90 16.19 -37.88 -14.87
C GLY A 90 14.72 -37.72 -14.49
N ASN A 91 14.30 -36.51 -14.09
CA ASN A 91 12.89 -36.19 -13.77
C ASN A 91 12.46 -34.86 -14.38
N ARG A 92 13.01 -33.72 -13.93
CA ARG A 92 12.68 -32.39 -14.45
C ARG A 92 13.85 -31.43 -14.38
N VAL A 93 13.83 -30.41 -15.23
CA VAL A 93 14.76 -29.28 -15.20
C VAL A 93 14.05 -28.00 -15.62
N LEU A 94 14.38 -26.90 -14.95
CA LEU A 94 13.94 -25.58 -15.36
C LEU A 94 14.93 -24.99 -16.35
N VAL A 95 14.40 -24.45 -17.43
CA VAL A 95 15.16 -23.84 -18.51
C VAL A 95 14.72 -22.38 -18.63
N TYR A 96 15.66 -21.48 -18.88
CA TYR A 96 15.34 -20.07 -19.08
C TYR A 96 16.17 -19.48 -20.20
N TYR A 97 15.70 -18.33 -20.67
CA TYR A 97 16.47 -17.41 -21.48
C TYR A 97 16.11 -15.99 -21.08
N LYS A 98 17.13 -15.13 -20.97
CA LYS A 98 17.01 -13.71 -20.67
C LYS A 98 17.69 -12.93 -21.78
N TYR A 99 17.01 -11.91 -22.31
CA TYR A 99 17.58 -11.07 -23.36
C TYR A 99 18.73 -10.20 -22.82
N ASP A 100 19.63 -9.85 -23.72
CA ASP A 100 20.77 -8.98 -23.45
C ASP A 100 21.02 -8.08 -24.67
N SER A 101 22.03 -7.21 -24.56
CA SER A 101 22.41 -6.19 -25.53
C SER A 101 22.98 -6.75 -26.85
N PHE A 102 23.00 -8.07 -27.03
CA PHE A 102 23.49 -8.73 -28.23
C PHE A 102 22.51 -9.82 -28.71
N PRO A 103 22.39 -10.02 -30.04
CA PRO A 103 21.55 -11.07 -30.59
C PRO A 103 22.18 -12.45 -30.39
N VAL A 104 21.34 -13.46 -30.26
CA VAL A 104 21.75 -14.86 -30.06
C VAL A 104 21.01 -15.82 -30.99
N ASP A 105 21.69 -16.94 -31.28
CA ASP A 105 21.13 -18.07 -32.01
C ASP A 105 21.62 -19.35 -31.32
N CYS A 106 20.77 -19.89 -30.43
CA CYS A 106 21.13 -20.91 -29.44
C CYS A 106 20.35 -22.20 -29.66
N VAL A 107 21.01 -23.33 -29.40
CA VAL A 107 20.43 -24.65 -29.59
C VAL A 107 20.70 -25.51 -28.36
N LYS A 108 19.65 -26.20 -27.88
CA LYS A 108 19.73 -27.09 -26.73
C LYS A 108 18.92 -28.37 -26.97
N ILE A 109 19.50 -29.51 -26.65
CA ILE A 109 18.91 -30.83 -26.89
C ILE A 109 18.72 -31.54 -25.56
N PHE A 110 17.53 -32.10 -25.36
CA PHE A 110 17.13 -32.81 -24.16
C PHE A 110 16.68 -34.22 -24.51
N SER A 111 17.15 -35.20 -23.75
CA SER A 111 16.71 -36.59 -23.84
C SER A 111 16.56 -37.21 -22.46
N SER A 112 15.77 -38.26 -22.35
CA SER A 112 15.67 -39.06 -21.13
C SER A 112 15.83 -40.54 -21.49
N PRO A 113 16.67 -41.31 -20.78
CA PRO A 113 16.83 -42.73 -21.06
C PRO A 113 15.49 -43.49 -20.91
N GLY A 114 14.98 -44.03 -22.02
CA GLY A 114 13.76 -44.86 -22.03
C GLY A 114 12.46 -44.13 -21.68
N ARG A 115 12.45 -42.79 -21.66
CA ARG A 115 11.26 -41.97 -21.39
C ARG A 115 11.14 -40.84 -22.40
N LYS A 116 9.91 -40.42 -22.68
CA LYS A 116 9.65 -39.21 -23.45
C LYS A 116 9.99 -37.98 -22.63
N VAL A 117 10.29 -36.89 -23.31
CA VAL A 117 10.55 -35.57 -22.72
C VAL A 117 9.43 -34.63 -23.16
N ALA A 118 8.91 -33.84 -22.21
CA ALA A 118 7.93 -32.79 -22.43
C ALA A 118 8.57 -31.41 -22.31
N PHE A 119 8.04 -30.43 -23.01
CA PHE A 119 8.34 -29.01 -22.86
C PHE A 119 7.04 -28.22 -22.66
N ARG A 120 7.06 -27.31 -21.68
CA ARG A 120 5.99 -26.32 -21.47
C ARG A 120 6.56 -25.00 -20.93
N PHE A 121 5.92 -23.89 -21.22
CA PHE A 121 6.25 -22.61 -20.59
C PHE A 121 5.67 -22.53 -19.19
N LEU A 122 6.40 -21.86 -18.29
CA LEU A 122 5.91 -21.44 -16.97
C LEU A 122 5.64 -19.93 -16.94
N GLN A 123 6.44 -19.16 -17.67
CA GLN A 123 6.30 -17.71 -17.85
C GLN A 123 6.95 -17.31 -19.17
N VAL A 124 6.37 -16.35 -19.88
CA VAL A 124 6.91 -15.87 -21.16
C VAL A 124 6.75 -14.37 -21.33
N ASN A 125 7.76 -13.71 -21.89
CA ASN A 125 7.74 -12.33 -22.34
C ASN A 125 8.79 -12.16 -23.44
N LEU A 126 8.52 -12.67 -24.65
CA LEU A 126 9.48 -12.51 -25.75
C LEU A 126 9.49 -11.06 -26.24
N TYR A 127 10.61 -10.61 -26.80
CA TYR A 127 10.68 -9.31 -27.45
C TYR A 127 10.04 -9.37 -28.84
N SER A 128 9.39 -8.28 -29.25
CA SER A 128 8.84 -8.12 -30.60
C SER A 128 9.45 -6.89 -31.23
N SER A 129 10.35 -7.09 -32.20
CA SER A 129 10.98 -5.97 -32.89
C SER A 129 10.01 -5.37 -33.93
N PRO A 130 9.74 -4.06 -33.87
CA PRO A 130 8.90 -3.37 -34.86
C PRO A 130 9.61 -3.14 -36.20
N ALA A 131 10.95 -3.25 -36.22
CA ALA A 131 11.73 -3.13 -37.44
C ALA A 131 11.84 -4.50 -38.10
N ASP A 132 11.25 -4.63 -39.30
CA ASP A 132 11.27 -5.86 -40.09
C ASP A 132 12.69 -6.12 -40.65
N LEU A 133 13.65 -6.46 -39.77
CA LEU A 133 15.04 -6.84 -40.09
C LEU A 133 15.10 -8.24 -40.74
N GLY A 134 13.98 -8.72 -41.28
CA GLY A 134 13.85 -9.95 -42.07
C GLY A 134 13.79 -11.24 -41.26
N ARG A 135 14.04 -11.22 -39.94
CA ARG A 135 13.93 -12.41 -39.08
C ARG A 135 13.54 -12.06 -37.64
N SER A 136 12.28 -12.32 -37.29
CA SER A 136 11.75 -12.18 -35.93
C SER A 136 12.34 -13.19 -34.95
N ASP A 137 12.21 -12.86 -33.68
CA ASP A 137 12.55 -13.70 -32.54
C ASP A 137 11.57 -14.87 -32.45
N ALA A 138 12.12 -16.06 -32.27
CA ALA A 138 11.35 -17.29 -32.29
C ALA A 138 12.02 -18.37 -31.45
N LEU A 139 11.21 -19.10 -30.69
CA LEU A 139 11.58 -20.37 -30.10
C LEU A 139 10.92 -21.50 -30.91
N ARG A 140 11.75 -22.36 -31.51
CA ARG A 140 11.30 -23.55 -32.25
C ARG A 140 11.64 -24.79 -31.47
N VAL A 141 10.69 -25.72 -31.38
CA VAL A 141 10.86 -27.00 -30.70
C VAL A 141 10.73 -28.13 -31.71
N TYR A 142 11.76 -28.96 -31.81
CA TYR A 142 11.84 -30.09 -32.73
C TYR A 142 11.86 -31.43 -31.99
N ALA A 143 11.30 -32.47 -32.61
CA ALA A 143 11.32 -33.85 -32.12
C ALA A 143 12.61 -34.62 -32.46
N SER A 144 13.60 -33.93 -33.04
CA SER A 144 14.84 -34.55 -33.54
C SER A 144 16.00 -33.57 -33.50
N ILE A 145 17.21 -34.11 -33.34
CA ILE A 145 18.48 -33.37 -33.38
C ILE A 145 18.85 -32.88 -34.80
N ALA A 146 18.08 -33.26 -35.82
CA ALA A 146 18.34 -32.90 -37.22
C ALA A 146 17.77 -31.52 -37.61
N PHE A 147 16.95 -30.88 -36.76
CA PHE A 147 16.32 -29.57 -37.01
C PHE A 147 15.58 -29.47 -38.35
N LEU A 148 14.99 -30.58 -38.80
CA LEU A 148 14.25 -30.62 -40.07
C LEU A 148 12.83 -30.06 -39.88
N PRO A 149 12.28 -29.35 -40.87
CA PRO A 149 10.91 -28.83 -40.81
C PRO A 149 9.84 -29.89 -40.50
N VAL A 150 10.04 -31.12 -40.99
CA VAL A 150 9.13 -32.26 -40.72
C VAL A 150 9.11 -32.71 -39.27
N THR A 151 10.11 -32.32 -38.49
CA THR A 151 10.23 -32.64 -37.05
C THR A 151 9.84 -31.47 -36.15
N LEU A 152 9.39 -30.35 -36.72
CA LEU A 152 8.94 -29.17 -35.96
C LEU A 152 7.63 -29.48 -35.23
N LEU A 153 7.64 -29.37 -33.90
CA LEU A 153 6.47 -29.58 -33.05
C LEU A 153 5.72 -28.28 -32.76
N ALA A 154 6.47 -27.21 -32.51
CA ALA A 154 5.93 -25.89 -32.17
C ALA A 154 6.90 -24.76 -32.56
N GLU A 155 6.33 -23.60 -32.90
CA GLU A 155 7.04 -22.35 -33.16
C GLU A 155 6.32 -21.24 -32.40
N TYR A 156 7.02 -20.65 -31.42
CA TYR A 156 6.49 -19.62 -30.54
C TYR A 156 7.07 -18.26 -30.93
N ARG A 157 6.17 -17.32 -31.26
CA ARG A 157 6.45 -15.97 -31.76
C ARG A 157 5.36 -15.00 -31.32
N ILE A 158 5.70 -13.71 -31.26
CA ILE A 158 4.75 -12.63 -30.92
C ILE A 158 4.28 -11.87 -32.16
N ASP A 159 5.14 -11.72 -33.17
CA ASP A 159 4.90 -10.85 -34.33
C ASP A 159 3.89 -11.41 -35.35
N ARG A 160 3.70 -12.73 -35.37
CA ARG A 160 2.89 -13.47 -36.37
C ARG A 160 2.19 -14.65 -35.71
N ASP A 161 1.31 -15.31 -36.48
CA ASP A 161 0.65 -16.56 -36.08
C ASP A 161 1.67 -17.56 -35.53
N SER A 162 1.45 -17.97 -34.28
CA SER A 162 2.34 -18.86 -33.53
C SER A 162 1.53 -19.95 -32.82
N THR A 163 2.22 -21.01 -32.39
CA THR A 163 1.58 -21.98 -31.51
C THR A 163 1.24 -21.32 -30.18
N PRO A 164 0.02 -21.52 -29.63
CA PRO A 164 -0.36 -20.97 -28.33
C PRO A 164 0.68 -21.35 -27.27
N PHE A 165 1.12 -20.38 -26.47
CA PHE A 165 2.13 -20.59 -25.42
C PHE A 165 1.68 -21.58 -24.35
N SER A 166 0.37 -21.77 -24.20
CA SER A 166 -0.26 -22.78 -23.34
C SER A 166 -0.10 -24.23 -23.83
N LYS A 167 0.31 -24.44 -25.09
CA LYS A 167 0.42 -25.77 -25.68
C LYS A 167 1.71 -26.45 -25.22
N ALA A 168 1.56 -27.54 -24.46
CA ALA A 168 2.67 -28.44 -24.12
C ALA A 168 3.03 -29.34 -25.32
N VAL A 169 4.31 -29.65 -25.47
CA VAL A 169 4.83 -30.52 -26.55
C VAL A 169 5.68 -31.65 -25.96
N SER A 170 5.67 -32.84 -26.58
CA SER A 170 6.47 -33.97 -26.12
C SER A 170 7.01 -34.83 -27.26
N ALA A 171 8.20 -35.42 -27.06
CA ALA A 171 8.87 -36.33 -27.99
C ALA A 171 9.89 -37.21 -27.25
N ASP A 172 10.51 -38.18 -27.93
CA ASP A 172 11.59 -38.99 -27.34
C ASP A 172 12.88 -38.16 -27.13
N VAL A 173 13.11 -37.20 -28.01
CA VAL A 173 14.18 -36.19 -27.92
C VAL A 173 13.59 -34.83 -28.29
N LEU A 174 13.85 -33.81 -27.48
CA LEU A 174 13.46 -32.44 -27.77
C LEU A 174 14.69 -31.60 -28.11
N ALA A 175 14.66 -30.91 -29.23
CA ALA A 175 15.68 -29.95 -29.62
C ALA A 175 15.06 -28.56 -29.72
N LEU A 176 15.50 -27.66 -28.84
CA LEU A 176 15.10 -26.27 -28.79
C LEU A 176 16.07 -25.43 -29.60
N HIS A 177 15.53 -24.60 -30.48
CA HIS A 177 16.26 -23.61 -31.26
C HIS A 177 15.68 -22.23 -30.95
N LEU A 178 16.47 -21.40 -30.28
CA LEU A 178 16.10 -20.06 -29.91
C LEU A 178 16.88 -19.07 -30.77
N ARG A 179 16.15 -18.15 -31.39
CA ARG A 179 16.69 -16.96 -32.03
C ARG A 179 16.16 -15.75 -31.28
N GLY A 180 17.05 -14.93 -30.75
CA GLY A 180 16.70 -13.69 -30.04
C GLY A 180 17.52 -12.51 -30.58
N THR A 181 16.88 -11.36 -30.75
CA THR A 181 17.54 -10.09 -31.05
C THR A 181 18.08 -9.45 -29.78
N ALA A 182 18.81 -8.33 -29.91
CA ALA A 182 19.24 -7.56 -28.75
C ALA A 182 18.04 -6.80 -28.16
N ALA A 183 17.74 -7.04 -26.88
CA ALA A 183 16.64 -6.40 -26.16
C ALA A 183 16.97 -6.29 -24.66
N ASP A 184 16.12 -5.58 -23.92
CA ASP A 184 16.29 -5.44 -22.47
C ASP A 184 16.06 -6.77 -21.73
N GLY A 185 16.71 -6.91 -20.57
CA GLY A 185 16.64 -8.10 -19.72
C GLY A 185 15.26 -8.38 -19.11
N GLU A 186 14.29 -7.49 -19.26
CA GLU A 186 12.89 -7.73 -18.86
C GLU A 186 12.18 -8.72 -19.79
N TYR A 187 12.72 -8.92 -21.00
CA TYR A 187 12.25 -9.94 -21.93
C TYR A 187 12.97 -11.26 -21.70
N GLY A 188 12.26 -12.36 -21.94
CA GLY A 188 12.75 -13.72 -21.79
C GLY A 188 11.64 -14.72 -21.54
N PHE A 189 12.01 -15.89 -21.04
CA PHE A 189 11.04 -16.90 -20.59
C PHE A 189 11.64 -17.86 -19.59
N ILE A 190 10.74 -18.50 -18.84
CA ILE A 190 11.03 -19.66 -17.99
C ILE A 190 10.14 -20.80 -18.49
N ALA A 191 10.76 -21.96 -18.71
CA ALA A 191 10.11 -23.16 -19.20
C ALA A 191 10.53 -24.37 -18.38
N GLU A 192 9.68 -25.38 -18.37
CA GLU A 192 9.96 -26.67 -17.78
C GLU A 192 10.24 -27.70 -18.87
N ILE A 193 11.23 -28.56 -18.61
CA ILE A 193 11.45 -29.79 -19.36
C ILE A 193 11.42 -30.98 -18.41
N SER A 194 10.50 -31.92 -18.64
CA SER A 194 10.27 -33.06 -17.75
C SER A 194 10.24 -34.40 -18.50
N SER A 195 10.67 -35.47 -17.83
CA SER A 195 10.55 -36.85 -18.33
C SER A 195 9.15 -37.38 -18.06
N ILE A 196 8.50 -37.99 -19.04
CA ILE A 196 7.18 -38.60 -18.90
C ILE A 196 7.32 -40.13 -18.70
N PRO A 197 6.70 -40.72 -17.67
CA PRO A 197 5.93 -40.07 -16.60
C PRO A 197 6.84 -39.36 -15.59
N SER A 198 6.43 -38.17 -15.14
CA SER A 198 7.16 -37.38 -14.14
C SER A 198 6.75 -37.82 -12.74
N SER A 199 7.70 -37.97 -11.82
CA SER A 199 7.36 -38.08 -10.40
C SER A 199 6.97 -36.70 -9.85
N PRO A 200 5.87 -36.55 -9.09
CA PRO A 200 5.52 -35.29 -8.45
C PRO A 200 6.64 -34.80 -7.52
N ASP A 201 6.77 -33.48 -7.34
CA ASP A 201 7.81 -32.96 -6.43
C ASP A 201 7.45 -33.31 -4.99
N SER A 202 8.44 -33.73 -4.22
CA SER A 202 8.25 -34.16 -2.83
C SER A 202 8.00 -33.00 -1.86
N SER A 203 8.25 -31.75 -2.28
CA SER A 203 8.20 -30.56 -1.43
C SER A 203 7.71 -29.36 -2.25
N THR A 204 6.39 -29.20 -2.35
CA THR A 204 5.78 -27.98 -2.89
C THR A 204 5.88 -26.86 -1.85
N VAL A 205 5.90 -25.60 -2.30
CA VAL A 205 5.83 -24.46 -1.38
C VAL A 205 4.42 -24.43 -0.83
N GLU A 206 4.28 -24.56 0.49
CA GLU A 206 2.97 -24.49 1.15
C GLU A 206 2.58 -23.04 1.46
N GLN A 207 3.55 -22.26 1.96
CA GLN A 207 3.31 -20.91 2.46
C GLN A 207 4.54 -20.02 2.28
N VAL A 208 4.31 -18.75 1.94
CA VAL A 208 5.30 -17.68 1.96
C VAL A 208 4.87 -16.65 2.99
N VAL A 209 5.74 -16.38 3.97
CA VAL A 209 5.47 -15.47 5.09
C VAL A 209 6.50 -14.36 5.11
N VAL A 210 6.03 -13.11 5.06
CA VAL A 210 6.82 -11.91 5.34
C VAL A 210 6.24 -11.26 6.57
N ARG A 211 7.01 -11.24 7.66
CA ARG A 211 6.56 -10.77 8.97
C ARG A 211 7.47 -9.68 9.51
N GLY A 212 6.87 -8.65 10.12
CA GLY A 212 7.60 -7.69 10.95
C GLY A 212 8.74 -6.99 10.22
N SER A 213 8.66 -6.88 8.89
CA SER A 213 9.77 -6.47 8.04
C SER A 213 9.62 -5.02 7.58
N ARG A 214 10.75 -4.33 7.44
CA ARG A 214 10.83 -2.96 6.93
C ARG A 214 11.42 -2.96 5.53
N VAL A 215 10.70 -2.37 4.58
CA VAL A 215 11.14 -2.23 3.18
C VAL A 215 10.97 -0.78 2.76
N ASP A 216 12.09 -0.07 2.64
CA ASP A 216 12.10 1.38 2.60
C ASP A 216 13.03 1.94 1.51
N HIS A 217 12.63 3.00 0.82
CA HIS A 217 13.47 3.71 -0.15
C HIS A 217 14.12 2.82 -1.23
N ASN A 218 13.39 1.84 -1.78
CA ASN A 218 13.87 1.02 -2.89
C ASN A 218 13.44 1.62 -4.24
N GLU A 219 14.36 1.70 -5.21
CA GLU A 219 14.14 2.45 -6.45
C GLU A 219 13.07 1.84 -7.36
N ARG A 220 13.00 0.50 -7.46
CA ARG A 220 12.08 -0.20 -8.38
C ARG A 220 10.82 -0.78 -7.72
N GLY A 221 10.65 -0.57 -6.42
CA GLY A 221 9.49 -1.07 -5.65
C GLY A 221 9.85 -1.79 -4.35
N ALA A 222 8.85 -2.05 -3.51
CA ALA A 222 9.03 -2.69 -2.21
C ALA A 222 9.00 -4.22 -2.33
N VAL A 223 7.87 -4.79 -2.75
CA VAL A 223 7.66 -6.23 -2.84
C VAL A 223 7.15 -6.60 -4.22
N LEU A 224 7.82 -7.56 -4.84
CA LEU A 224 7.39 -8.24 -6.05
C LEU A 224 7.18 -9.71 -5.72
N TYR A 225 5.93 -10.18 -5.75
CA TYR A 225 5.62 -11.59 -5.66
C TYR A 225 5.11 -12.07 -7.03
N GLN A 226 5.72 -13.12 -7.55
CA GLN A 226 5.35 -13.74 -8.82
C GLN A 226 5.17 -15.23 -8.61
N ASN A 227 4.10 -15.79 -9.18
CA ASN A 227 3.86 -17.22 -9.14
C ASN A 227 3.59 -17.80 -10.52
N THR A 228 4.11 -18.99 -10.73
CA THR A 228 3.98 -19.75 -11.97
C THR A 228 3.62 -21.21 -11.67
N GLY A 229 2.67 -21.77 -12.42
CA GLY A 229 2.24 -23.17 -12.28
C GLY A 229 0.85 -23.36 -11.67
N GLU A 230 0.53 -24.60 -11.32
CA GLU A 230 -0.86 -25.08 -11.19
C GLU A 230 -1.46 -24.86 -9.80
N MET A 231 -0.66 -24.95 -8.74
CA MET A 231 -1.12 -24.78 -7.36
C MET A 231 -0.15 -23.91 -6.59
N SER A 232 -0.64 -22.78 -6.09
CA SER A 232 0.20 -21.71 -5.60
C SER A 232 0.13 -21.58 -4.07
N PRO A 233 1.27 -21.41 -3.36
CA PRO A 233 1.32 -21.28 -1.90
C PRO A 233 0.50 -20.09 -1.39
N ALA A 234 0.01 -20.22 -0.15
CA ALA A 234 -0.59 -19.09 0.54
C ALA A 234 0.47 -18.00 0.82
N LEU A 235 0.12 -16.74 0.59
CA LEU A 235 0.98 -15.60 0.88
C LEU A 235 0.46 -14.85 2.10
N VAL A 236 1.32 -14.67 3.10
CA VAL A 236 1.02 -13.92 4.34
C VAL A 236 2.01 -12.77 4.46
N ILE A 237 1.50 -11.55 4.51
CA ILE A 237 2.28 -10.34 4.77
C ILE A 237 1.68 -9.67 6.00
N GLU A 238 2.40 -9.71 7.12
CA GLU A 238 1.92 -9.22 8.41
C GLU A 238 2.92 -8.27 9.08
N ASP A 239 2.39 -7.24 9.74
CA ASP A 239 3.16 -6.29 10.56
C ASP A 239 4.34 -5.64 9.80
N CYS A 240 4.22 -5.44 8.48
CA CYS A 240 5.29 -4.89 7.65
C CYS A 240 5.12 -3.39 7.37
N SER A 241 6.24 -2.69 7.18
CA SER A 241 6.29 -1.29 6.76
C SER A 241 6.90 -1.16 5.37
N PHE A 242 6.11 -0.66 4.42
CA PHE A 242 6.50 -0.39 3.04
C PHE A 242 6.45 1.12 2.77
N SER A 243 7.60 1.79 2.80
CA SER A 243 7.65 3.25 2.73
C SER A 243 8.62 3.80 1.68
N GLY A 244 8.29 4.94 1.10
CA GLY A 244 9.21 5.68 0.22
C GLY A 244 9.74 4.91 -0.98
N ASN A 245 9.06 3.84 -1.42
CA ASN A 245 9.53 3.03 -2.54
C ASN A 245 9.10 3.67 -3.87
N GLY A 246 10.04 3.73 -4.82
CA GLY A 246 9.88 4.44 -6.07
C GLY A 246 10.30 5.90 -5.99
N ILE A 247 11.08 6.35 -6.97
CA ILE A 247 11.59 7.72 -7.05
C ILE A 247 10.92 8.44 -8.22
N HIS A 248 10.44 9.65 -7.95
CA HIS A 248 10.08 10.61 -8.99
C HIS A 248 11.36 11.28 -9.51
N LEU A 249 11.67 11.11 -10.80
CA LEU A 249 12.87 11.68 -11.40
C LEU A 249 12.60 13.09 -11.94
N PHE A 250 11.79 13.19 -13.00
CA PHE A 250 11.43 14.46 -13.63
C PHE A 250 10.18 14.30 -14.49
N GLY A 251 9.29 15.30 -14.48
CA GLY A 251 8.07 15.28 -15.28
C GLY A 251 7.23 14.04 -14.98
N ASN A 252 6.89 13.26 -16.02
CA ASN A 252 6.18 11.99 -15.88
C ASN A 252 7.14 10.78 -15.87
N ILE A 253 8.35 10.90 -15.32
CA ILE A 253 9.31 9.78 -15.27
C ILE A 253 9.49 9.33 -13.82
N SER A 254 9.19 8.06 -13.55
CA SER A 254 9.46 7.38 -12.28
C SER A 254 10.37 6.19 -12.48
N THR A 255 11.15 5.84 -11.44
CA THR A 255 11.99 4.63 -11.44
C THR A 255 11.22 3.35 -11.14
N SER A 256 10.06 3.49 -10.49
CA SER A 256 9.24 2.38 -10.02
C SER A 256 8.22 1.95 -11.05
N TYR A 257 8.15 0.63 -11.23
CA TYR A 257 6.97 0.01 -11.79
C TYR A 257 5.88 0.00 -10.72
N HIS A 258 6.04 -0.62 -9.55
CA HIS A 258 4.99 -0.67 -8.52
C HIS A 258 5.57 -0.57 -7.10
N ALA A 259 4.77 -0.14 -6.12
CA ALA A 259 5.15 -0.18 -4.71
C ALA A 259 5.10 -1.60 -4.16
N VAL A 260 3.96 -2.28 -4.30
CA VAL A 260 3.79 -3.70 -4.01
C VAL A 260 3.07 -4.34 -5.20
N GLN A 261 3.78 -5.21 -5.91
CA GLN A 261 3.25 -5.92 -7.06
C GLN A 261 3.08 -7.39 -6.73
N LEU A 262 1.84 -7.87 -6.74
CA LEU A 262 1.54 -9.28 -6.52
C LEU A 262 0.95 -9.87 -7.81
N HIS A 263 1.82 -10.48 -8.61
CA HIS A 263 1.44 -11.31 -9.75
C HIS A 263 1.20 -12.72 -9.27
N LEU A 264 -0.06 -13.05 -9.08
CA LEU A 264 -0.46 -14.30 -8.47
C LEU A 264 -1.32 -15.05 -9.48
N HIS A 265 -0.93 -16.29 -9.75
CA HIS A 265 -1.67 -17.18 -10.64
C HIS A 265 -2.12 -18.39 -9.84
N ASN A 266 -3.44 -18.63 -9.78
CA ASN A 266 -4.05 -19.77 -9.11
C ASN A 266 -3.66 -19.96 -7.62
N THR A 267 -3.54 -18.85 -6.88
CA THR A 267 -3.18 -18.83 -5.45
C THR A 267 -4.38 -19.02 -4.54
N MET A 268 -4.26 -19.93 -3.56
CA MET A 268 -5.36 -20.29 -2.67
C MET A 268 -5.85 -19.11 -1.80
N MET A 269 -4.93 -18.33 -1.22
CA MET A 269 -5.28 -17.17 -0.40
C MET A 269 -4.11 -16.18 -0.25
N VAL A 270 -4.45 -14.89 -0.15
CA VAL A 270 -3.52 -13.83 0.28
C VAL A 270 -4.05 -13.14 1.52
N THR A 271 -3.24 -13.06 2.56
CA THR A 271 -3.53 -12.30 3.77
C THR A 271 -2.54 -11.15 3.93
N MET A 272 -3.07 -9.95 4.10
CA MET A 272 -2.31 -8.73 4.37
C MET A 272 -2.87 -8.09 5.64
N LEU A 273 -2.11 -8.14 6.73
CA LEU A 273 -2.56 -7.76 8.06
C LEU A 273 -1.65 -6.72 8.69
N ASN A 274 -2.25 -5.66 9.25
CA ASN A 274 -1.56 -4.62 10.03
C ASN A 274 -0.36 -3.97 9.30
N ASN A 275 -0.37 -3.92 7.97
CA ASN A 275 0.73 -3.33 7.21
C ASN A 275 0.56 -1.82 7.05
N ILE A 276 1.68 -1.11 6.99
CA ILE A 276 1.73 0.28 6.53
C ILE A 276 2.29 0.31 5.11
N ILE A 277 1.55 0.94 4.21
CA ILE A 277 1.99 1.26 2.85
C ILE A 277 1.88 2.78 2.73
N SER A 278 3.01 3.47 2.77
CA SER A 278 3.01 4.94 2.79
C SER A 278 4.05 5.58 1.89
N HIS A 279 3.76 6.77 1.36
CA HIS A 279 4.72 7.57 0.58
C HIS A 279 5.35 6.82 -0.61
N ASN A 280 4.70 5.76 -1.10
CA ASN A 280 5.20 5.04 -2.26
C ASN A 280 4.74 5.75 -3.54
N TYR A 281 5.61 5.73 -4.54
CA TYR A 281 5.39 6.42 -5.80
C TYR A 281 5.35 5.38 -6.92
N ALA A 282 4.27 5.30 -7.69
CA ALA A 282 4.10 4.37 -8.82
C ALA A 282 3.32 5.08 -9.94
N LEU A 283 4.00 5.84 -10.80
CA LEU A 283 3.32 6.77 -11.71
C LEU A 283 2.46 6.06 -12.78
N TYR A 284 2.97 4.95 -13.34
CA TYR A 284 2.36 4.25 -14.49
C TYR A 284 1.64 2.95 -14.11
N HIS A 285 1.39 2.77 -12.83
CA HIS A 285 1.04 1.49 -12.26
C HIS A 285 0.26 1.63 -10.94
N ASP A 286 -0.50 0.61 -10.56
CA ASP A 286 -1.23 0.62 -9.28
C ASP A 286 -0.29 0.39 -8.08
N THR A 287 -0.58 0.99 -6.92
CA THR A 287 0.32 0.84 -5.75
C THR A 287 0.29 -0.58 -5.19
N VAL A 288 -0.90 -1.19 -5.17
CA VAL A 288 -1.14 -2.60 -4.88
C VAL A 288 -2.02 -3.18 -5.97
N ARG A 289 -1.58 -4.27 -6.58
CA ARG A 289 -2.31 -4.98 -7.63
C ARG A 289 -2.52 -6.43 -7.24
N ILE A 290 -3.78 -6.87 -7.26
CA ILE A 290 -4.23 -8.20 -6.86
C ILE A 290 -5.27 -8.73 -7.86
N HIS A 291 -4.99 -9.87 -8.48
CA HIS A 291 -5.85 -10.44 -9.53
C HIS A 291 -6.07 -11.94 -9.34
N ASP A 292 -7.30 -12.41 -9.62
CA ASP A 292 -7.64 -13.82 -9.75
C ASP A 292 -7.44 -14.64 -8.45
N MET A 293 -7.91 -14.15 -7.29
CA MET A 293 -7.85 -14.90 -6.02
C MET A 293 -8.77 -14.39 -4.90
N SER A 294 -8.87 -15.18 -3.81
CA SER A 294 -9.33 -14.73 -2.49
C SER A 294 -8.29 -13.88 -1.74
N VAL A 295 -8.74 -12.76 -1.17
CA VAL A 295 -7.88 -11.78 -0.48
C VAL A 295 -8.50 -11.39 0.84
N ASN A 296 -7.67 -11.29 1.87
CA ASN A 296 -8.04 -10.67 3.13
C ASN A 296 -7.08 -9.52 3.46
N LEU A 297 -7.56 -8.29 3.28
CA LEU A 297 -6.90 -7.06 3.68
C LEU A 297 -7.59 -6.56 4.95
N THR A 298 -6.92 -6.72 6.09
CA THR A 298 -7.44 -6.25 7.37
C THR A 298 -6.45 -5.32 8.05
N ARG A 299 -6.94 -4.15 8.51
CA ARG A 299 -6.17 -3.17 9.29
C ARG A 299 -4.90 -2.64 8.62
N ASN A 300 -4.89 -2.58 7.29
CA ASN A 300 -3.79 -1.94 6.58
C ASN A 300 -4.01 -0.43 6.52
N ILE A 301 -2.92 0.32 6.59
CA ILE A 301 -2.92 1.79 6.48
C ILE A 301 -2.25 2.14 5.16
N PHE A 302 -3.01 2.81 4.30
CA PHE A 302 -2.56 3.37 3.03
C PHE A 302 -2.53 4.88 3.15
N TYR A 303 -1.34 5.46 3.17
CA TYR A 303 -1.16 6.89 3.40
C TYR A 303 -0.25 7.56 2.37
N ALA A 304 -0.70 8.65 1.77
CA ALA A 304 0.12 9.49 0.90
C ALA A 304 0.83 8.73 -0.25
N ASN A 305 0.22 7.67 -0.78
CA ASN A 305 0.77 6.96 -1.93
C ASN A 305 0.30 7.62 -3.24
N VAL A 306 1.12 7.51 -4.28
CA VAL A 306 0.78 7.96 -5.64
C VAL A 306 0.79 6.75 -6.57
N GLY A 307 -0.32 6.50 -7.25
CA GLY A 307 -0.51 5.35 -8.14
C GLY A 307 -1.53 5.61 -9.24
N LEU A 308 -1.72 4.70 -10.19
CA LEU A 308 -2.92 4.72 -11.05
C LEU A 308 -4.16 4.52 -10.17
N HIS A 309 -4.18 3.44 -9.41
CA HIS A 309 -5.05 3.23 -8.26
C HIS A 309 -4.23 2.91 -7.01
N THR A 310 -4.81 3.10 -5.83
CA THR A 310 -4.16 2.62 -4.60
C THR A 310 -4.26 1.09 -4.55
N VAL A 311 -5.45 0.53 -4.75
CA VAL A 311 -5.63 -0.93 -4.82
C VAL A 311 -6.44 -1.30 -6.06
N ASP A 312 -5.86 -2.13 -6.93
CA ASP A 312 -6.59 -2.82 -7.99
C ASP A 312 -6.84 -4.27 -7.57
N SER A 313 -8.10 -4.62 -7.34
CA SER A 313 -8.51 -5.95 -6.90
C SER A 313 -9.52 -6.55 -7.88
N LYS A 314 -9.12 -7.57 -8.63
CA LYS A 314 -10.00 -8.32 -9.55
C LYS A 314 -10.15 -9.76 -9.08
N GLY A 315 -11.36 -10.30 -9.17
CA GLY A 315 -11.65 -11.70 -8.82
C GLY A 315 -11.43 -12.62 -10.02
N TYR A 316 -11.52 -13.94 -9.79
CA TYR A 316 -11.38 -14.94 -10.86
C TYR A 316 -12.46 -14.76 -11.92
N SER A 317 -12.07 -14.65 -13.19
CA SER A 317 -13.00 -14.52 -14.33
C SER A 317 -13.87 -15.77 -14.59
N ARG A 318 -13.57 -16.90 -13.92
CA ARG A 318 -14.26 -18.19 -14.11
C ARG A 318 -14.83 -18.70 -12.79
N ILE A 319 -16.14 -18.55 -12.58
CA ILE A 319 -16.99 -19.31 -11.61
C ILE A 319 -16.28 -19.70 -10.29
N THR A 320 -15.65 -18.76 -9.58
CA THR A 320 -15.18 -19.03 -8.21
C THR A 320 -16.06 -18.27 -7.21
N SER A 321 -16.45 -18.94 -6.13
CA SER A 321 -17.13 -18.34 -4.97
C SER A 321 -16.16 -17.65 -4.00
N GLU A 322 -14.95 -17.35 -4.44
CA GLU A 322 -13.89 -16.80 -3.60
C GLU A 322 -14.16 -15.32 -3.30
N THR A 323 -14.23 -14.99 -2.02
CA THR A 323 -14.54 -13.65 -1.54
C THR A 323 -13.26 -12.86 -1.31
N GLN A 324 -13.29 -11.58 -1.67
CA GLN A 324 -12.23 -10.64 -1.31
C GLN A 324 -12.76 -9.73 -0.21
N THR A 325 -12.06 -9.65 0.90
CA THR A 325 -12.50 -8.99 2.13
C THR A 325 -11.56 -7.85 2.48
N PHE A 326 -12.15 -6.70 2.76
CA PHE A 326 -11.48 -5.47 3.14
C PHE A 326 -12.10 -4.97 4.43
N LEU A 327 -11.40 -5.18 5.55
CA LEU A 327 -11.92 -4.91 6.88
C LEU A 327 -11.05 -3.89 7.61
N TYR A 328 -11.67 -2.79 8.05
CA TYR A 328 -11.00 -1.79 8.91
C TYR A 328 -9.70 -1.23 8.33
N ASN A 329 -9.59 -1.10 7.01
CA ASN A 329 -8.44 -0.44 6.38
C ASN A 329 -8.64 1.08 6.38
N SER A 330 -7.53 1.81 6.44
CA SER A 330 -7.52 3.28 6.36
C SER A 330 -6.86 3.73 5.06
N PHE A 331 -7.57 4.54 4.28
CA PHE A 331 -7.08 5.15 3.04
C PHE A 331 -7.19 6.67 3.15
N GLU A 332 -6.05 7.32 3.37
CA GLU A 332 -5.96 8.77 3.56
C GLU A 332 -4.85 9.40 2.70
N ASP A 333 -5.16 10.57 2.14
CA ASP A 333 -4.24 11.38 1.32
C ASP A 333 -3.53 10.66 0.15
N ASN A 334 -4.05 9.53 -0.30
CA ASN A 334 -3.57 8.84 -1.50
C ASN A 334 -4.01 9.58 -2.76
N VAL A 335 -3.18 9.54 -3.79
CA VAL A 335 -3.43 10.19 -5.08
C VAL A 335 -3.49 9.11 -6.17
N ALA A 336 -4.68 8.96 -6.75
CA ALA A 336 -4.96 8.09 -7.87
C ALA A 336 -4.91 8.88 -9.19
N LEU A 337 -4.18 8.34 -10.16
CA LEU A 337 -3.96 8.96 -11.47
C LEU A 337 -4.85 8.35 -12.56
N GLY A 338 -5.36 7.12 -12.39
CA GLY A 338 -6.12 6.36 -13.40
C GLY A 338 -5.24 5.86 -14.56
N HIS A 339 -5.58 4.71 -15.15
CA HIS A 339 -4.82 4.13 -16.28
C HIS A 339 -4.89 5.01 -17.54
N GLY A 340 -3.76 5.09 -18.26
CA GLY A 340 -3.68 5.80 -19.54
C GLY A 340 -3.88 7.31 -19.42
N HIS A 341 -4.44 7.93 -20.46
CA HIS A 341 -4.74 9.36 -20.46
C HIS A 341 -6.02 9.64 -19.68
N GLN A 342 -5.96 10.67 -18.84
CA GLN A 342 -6.92 10.92 -17.77
C GLN A 342 -8.18 11.60 -18.31
N TYR A 343 -9.35 11.09 -17.93
CA TYR A 343 -10.60 11.81 -18.12
C TYR A 343 -10.86 12.72 -16.93
N MET A 344 -11.11 14.00 -17.20
CA MET A 344 -11.82 14.84 -16.25
C MET A 344 -13.29 14.69 -16.60
N GLU A 345 -14.06 13.95 -15.79
CA GLU A 345 -15.50 13.95 -15.96
C GLU A 345 -16.00 15.39 -15.80
N GLN A 346 -16.62 15.93 -16.85
CA GLN A 346 -17.47 17.09 -16.68
C GLN A 346 -18.66 16.59 -15.88
N PHE A 347 -18.77 16.99 -14.62
CA PHE A 347 -19.88 16.62 -13.73
C PHE A 347 -21.21 16.71 -14.49
N GLY A 348 -21.80 15.56 -14.81
CA GLY A 348 -22.97 15.44 -15.67
C GLY A 348 -23.12 14.02 -16.20
N TYR A 349 -24.36 13.53 -16.19
CA TYR A 349 -24.75 12.28 -16.85
C TYR A 349 -24.30 12.32 -18.31
N LEU A 350 -23.39 11.41 -18.68
CA LEU A 350 -22.95 11.26 -20.06
C LEU A 350 -23.98 10.39 -20.78
N PRO A 351 -24.78 10.94 -21.70
CA PRO A 351 -25.82 10.17 -22.36
C PRO A 351 -25.19 9.04 -23.18
N GLU A 352 -25.82 7.86 -23.18
CA GLU A 352 -25.38 6.63 -23.91
C GLU A 352 -25.06 6.82 -25.41
N LYS A 353 -25.35 8.00 -25.96
CA LYS A 353 -25.26 8.35 -27.39
C LYS A 353 -24.13 9.31 -27.77
N GLU A 354 -23.27 9.74 -26.85
CA GLU A 354 -22.04 10.40 -27.31
C GLU A 354 -21.12 9.37 -27.96
N SER A 355 -20.98 9.50 -29.28
CA SER A 355 -20.04 8.67 -30.03
C SER A 355 -18.63 9.12 -29.71
N ASP A 356 -17.78 8.20 -29.26
CA ASP A 356 -16.34 8.42 -29.12
C ASP A 356 -15.79 9.00 -30.44
N GLU A 357 -15.45 10.30 -30.44
CA GLU A 357 -14.99 11.01 -31.63
C GLU A 357 -13.69 10.39 -32.17
N PHE A 358 -12.92 9.71 -31.32
CA PHE A 358 -11.73 8.99 -31.73
C PHE A 358 -12.04 7.84 -32.69
N LEU A 359 -13.11 7.08 -32.45
CA LEU A 359 -13.49 5.94 -33.30
C LEU A 359 -13.92 6.38 -34.71
N ARG A 360 -14.24 7.67 -34.91
CA ARG A 360 -14.61 8.24 -36.21
C ARG A 360 -13.43 8.80 -37.01
N ARG A 361 -12.21 8.84 -36.45
CA ARG A 361 -11.04 9.40 -37.15
C ARG A 361 -10.35 8.38 -38.07
N PRO A 362 -9.85 8.81 -39.24
CA PRO A 362 -9.09 7.94 -40.13
C PRO A 362 -7.75 7.53 -39.48
N ARG A 363 -7.47 6.22 -39.44
CA ARG A 363 -6.34 5.53 -38.77
C ARG A 363 -4.91 5.93 -39.21
N ARG A 364 -4.71 7.03 -39.93
CA ARG A 364 -3.44 7.40 -40.59
C ARG A 364 -2.58 8.45 -39.88
N GLN A 365 -2.87 8.79 -38.62
CA GLN A 365 -1.93 9.56 -37.80
C GLN A 365 -1.11 8.60 -36.93
N ILE A 366 0.21 8.76 -37.02
CA ILE A 366 1.24 7.86 -36.50
C ILE A 366 1.10 7.76 -34.97
N ILE A 367 0.74 6.57 -34.50
CA ILE A 367 0.83 6.17 -33.10
C ILE A 367 2.29 5.71 -32.91
N THR A 368 3.10 6.51 -32.24
CA THR A 368 4.42 6.03 -31.78
C THR A 368 4.23 5.02 -30.65
N GLN A 369 5.08 4.00 -30.63
CA GLN A 369 5.11 2.96 -29.60
C GLN A 369 5.22 3.59 -28.22
N GLU A 370 4.43 3.07 -27.28
CA GLU A 370 4.25 3.54 -25.89
C GLU A 370 3.30 4.72 -25.66
N GLY A 371 2.16 4.73 -26.37
CA GLY A 371 0.91 5.19 -25.75
C GLY A 371 0.74 6.70 -25.54
N ILE A 372 1.47 7.56 -26.23
CA ILE A 372 1.25 9.01 -26.18
C ILE A 372 0.50 9.45 -27.45
N SER A 373 -0.83 9.51 -27.37
CA SER A 373 -1.66 10.25 -28.32
C SER A 373 -1.92 11.65 -27.75
N PHE A 374 -1.68 12.69 -28.55
CA PHE A 374 -1.88 14.09 -28.19
C PHE A 374 -3.35 14.54 -28.15
N ASP A 375 -4.31 13.61 -28.24
CA ASP A 375 -5.76 13.87 -28.42
C ASP A 375 -6.59 13.57 -27.15
N TRP A 376 -6.09 14.08 -26.03
CA TRP A 376 -6.53 13.87 -24.64
C TRP A 376 -7.99 14.24 -24.31
N TRP A 377 -8.70 14.96 -25.19
CA TRP A 377 -10.05 15.49 -24.94
C TRP A 377 -11.19 14.75 -25.65
N THR A 378 -10.90 13.76 -26.52
CA THR A 378 -11.92 13.20 -27.44
C THR A 378 -12.33 11.76 -27.20
N HIS A 379 -11.69 11.08 -26.25
CA HIS A 379 -12.10 9.74 -25.88
C HIS A 379 -13.08 9.77 -24.71
N VAL A 380 -14.21 9.09 -24.84
CA VAL A 380 -15.09 8.77 -23.70
C VAL A 380 -15.31 7.26 -23.77
N GLY A 381 -14.49 6.53 -23.01
CA GLY A 381 -14.43 5.07 -23.09
C GLY A 381 -15.20 4.37 -21.96
N THR A 382 -15.63 3.13 -22.21
CA THR A 382 -16.23 2.23 -21.21
C THR A 382 -15.20 1.53 -20.31
N GLU A 383 -13.92 1.91 -20.42
CA GLU A 383 -12.81 1.34 -19.64
C GLU A 383 -12.75 2.00 -18.27
N SER A 384 -13.24 1.31 -17.24
CA SER A 384 -13.31 1.86 -15.88
C SER A 384 -11.95 2.03 -15.21
N GLU A 385 -10.91 1.36 -15.72
CA GLU A 385 -9.53 1.45 -15.21
C GLU A 385 -8.91 2.83 -15.39
N ARG A 386 -9.47 3.68 -16.28
CA ARG A 386 -8.93 5.01 -16.57
C ARG A 386 -9.35 6.09 -15.57
N TYR A 387 -10.33 5.81 -14.72
CA TYR A 387 -10.84 6.80 -13.76
C TYR A 387 -9.97 6.84 -12.50
N ARG A 388 -9.76 8.05 -11.97
CA ARG A 388 -8.98 8.29 -10.76
C ARG A 388 -9.72 7.79 -9.53
N SER A 389 -9.46 6.54 -9.14
CA SER A 389 -10.09 5.91 -7.99
C SER A 389 -9.11 5.35 -6.98
N THR A 390 -9.44 5.41 -5.69
CA THR A 390 -8.63 4.79 -4.65
C THR A 390 -8.60 3.27 -4.84
N ILE A 391 -9.77 2.67 -5.06
CA ILE A 391 -9.95 1.23 -5.23
C ILE A 391 -10.67 0.94 -6.56
N LEU A 392 -10.06 0.09 -7.38
CA LEU A 392 -10.70 -0.53 -8.54
C LEU A 392 -11.20 -1.92 -8.16
N ALA A 393 -12.52 -2.09 -8.19
CA ALA A 393 -13.23 -3.31 -7.78
C ALA A 393 -13.65 -4.14 -9.01
N GLY A 394 -12.95 -5.25 -9.23
CA GLY A 394 -13.10 -6.09 -10.40
C GLY A 394 -14.08 -7.26 -10.30
N SER A 395 -14.70 -7.51 -9.15
CA SER A 395 -15.56 -8.68 -8.92
C SER A 395 -16.77 -8.32 -8.07
N SER A 396 -17.89 -8.99 -8.32
CA SER A 396 -19.10 -8.86 -7.50
C SER A 396 -18.99 -9.51 -6.11
N GLN A 397 -17.99 -10.36 -5.85
CA GLN A 397 -17.83 -11.08 -4.57
C GLN A 397 -16.89 -10.36 -3.58
N GLN A 398 -16.92 -9.03 -3.56
CA GLN A 398 -16.08 -8.22 -2.68
C GLN A 398 -16.89 -7.67 -1.50
N HIS A 399 -16.28 -7.70 -0.31
CA HIS A 399 -16.87 -7.20 0.93
C HIS A 399 -15.97 -6.16 1.58
N TYR A 400 -16.48 -4.93 1.67
CA TYR A 400 -15.83 -3.80 2.32
C TYR A 400 -16.62 -3.43 3.57
N ARG A 401 -15.98 -3.45 4.75
CA ARG A 401 -16.64 -3.07 6.01
C ARG A 401 -15.70 -2.36 6.98
N GLY A 402 -16.17 -1.27 7.59
CA GLY A 402 -15.44 -0.52 8.60
C GLY A 402 -14.22 0.22 8.06
N ASN A 403 -14.09 0.39 6.74
CA ASN A 403 -12.97 1.09 6.12
C ASN A 403 -13.19 2.60 6.14
N VAL A 404 -12.09 3.35 6.20
CA VAL A 404 -12.04 4.80 6.08
C VAL A 404 -11.55 5.14 4.66
N LEU A 405 -12.42 5.74 3.85
CA LEU A 405 -12.15 6.13 2.46
C LEU A 405 -12.36 7.64 2.33
N ASN A 406 -11.26 8.41 2.41
CA ASN A 406 -11.35 9.86 2.37
C ASN A 406 -10.14 10.56 1.72
N ASN A 407 -9.87 10.21 0.48
CA ASN A 407 -8.83 10.79 -0.35
C ASN A 407 -9.39 11.97 -1.15
N LYS A 408 -9.17 13.20 -0.64
CA LYS A 408 -9.74 14.43 -1.23
C LYS A 408 -9.26 14.73 -2.65
N ASN A 409 -8.10 14.21 -3.04
CA ASN A 409 -7.49 14.43 -4.34
C ASN A 409 -7.99 13.46 -5.42
N ASN A 410 -8.72 12.41 -5.03
CA ASN A 410 -9.24 11.40 -5.95
C ASN A 410 -10.65 11.78 -6.40
N ALA A 411 -10.98 11.43 -7.65
CA ALA A 411 -12.32 11.67 -8.17
C ALA A 411 -13.33 10.70 -7.54
N TYR A 412 -12.93 9.44 -7.39
CA TYR A 412 -13.70 8.38 -6.75
C TYR A 412 -12.89 7.69 -5.67
N GLU A 413 -13.57 7.14 -4.67
CA GLU A 413 -12.95 6.20 -3.73
C GLU A 413 -13.06 4.77 -4.24
N LEU A 414 -14.18 4.43 -4.89
CA LEU A 414 -14.45 3.10 -5.41
C LEU A 414 -14.98 3.19 -6.83
N THR A 415 -14.36 2.46 -7.75
CA THR A 415 -14.86 2.29 -9.13
C THR A 415 -14.98 0.82 -9.44
N THR A 416 -16.09 0.41 -10.06
CA THR A 416 -16.28 -1.00 -10.42
C THR A 416 -15.87 -1.32 -11.84
N SER A 417 -15.53 -2.58 -12.10
CA SER A 417 -15.28 -3.09 -13.45
C SER A 417 -16.59 -3.34 -14.22
N LYS A 418 -16.44 -3.60 -15.52
CA LYS A 418 -17.55 -4.02 -16.37
C LYS A 418 -18.08 -5.37 -15.90
N ARG A 419 -19.39 -5.45 -15.73
CA ARG A 419 -20.09 -6.66 -15.31
C ARG A 419 -19.91 -7.78 -16.34
N THR A 420 -19.46 -8.95 -15.88
CA THR A 420 -19.41 -10.17 -16.70
C THR A 420 -20.68 -11.01 -16.52
N GLN A 421 -20.91 -12.01 -17.39
CA GLN A 421 -22.04 -12.94 -17.24
C GLN A 421 -21.98 -13.75 -15.93
N TYR A 422 -20.80 -13.83 -15.29
CA TYR A 422 -20.56 -14.56 -14.05
C TYR A 422 -20.78 -13.68 -12.80
N ASP A 423 -20.92 -12.37 -12.97
CA ASP A 423 -21.21 -11.44 -11.88
C ASP A 423 -22.72 -11.36 -11.61
N ILE A 424 -23.21 -12.33 -10.83
CA ILE A 424 -24.63 -12.48 -10.47
C ILE A 424 -24.98 -11.68 -9.19
N GLY A 425 -23.99 -11.09 -8.51
CA GLY A 425 -24.17 -10.36 -7.24
C GLY A 425 -23.92 -8.85 -7.31
N SER A 426 -23.85 -8.26 -6.12
CA SER A 426 -23.44 -6.87 -5.86
C SER A 426 -22.28 -6.88 -4.87
N ILE A 427 -21.41 -5.87 -4.97
CA ILE A 427 -20.34 -5.62 -4.02
C ILE A 427 -20.97 -5.11 -2.73
N ASP A 428 -20.65 -5.72 -1.59
CA ASP A 428 -21.14 -5.26 -0.29
C ASP A 428 -20.15 -4.26 0.31
N ALA A 429 -20.51 -2.98 0.32
CA ALA A 429 -19.69 -1.89 0.85
C ALA A 429 -20.39 -1.14 1.99
N ARG A 430 -21.21 -1.85 2.77
CA ARG A 430 -21.96 -1.29 3.90
C ARG A 430 -21.05 -0.98 5.08
N LEU A 431 -21.47 -0.01 5.91
CA LEU A 431 -20.77 0.38 7.14
C LEU A 431 -19.33 0.84 6.88
N ASN A 432 -19.10 1.59 5.80
CA ASN A 432 -17.84 2.30 5.55
C ASN A 432 -18.03 3.81 5.70
N TYR A 433 -16.93 4.51 5.97
CA TYR A 433 -16.90 5.96 6.00
C TYR A 433 -16.34 6.51 4.70
N TRP A 434 -17.12 7.35 4.03
CA TRP A 434 -16.81 7.90 2.70
C TRP A 434 -16.38 9.37 2.75
N GLY A 435 -16.07 9.93 3.92
CA GLY A 435 -15.73 11.35 4.09
C GLY A 435 -16.87 12.18 4.66
N TYR A 436 -16.58 13.46 4.92
CA TYR A 436 -17.52 14.39 5.54
C TYR A 436 -18.23 15.24 4.48
N PRO A 437 -19.56 15.47 4.60
CA PRO A 437 -20.49 14.87 5.56
C PRO A 437 -20.77 13.39 5.22
N GLY A 438 -20.91 12.50 6.21
CA GLY A 438 -21.06 11.04 6.01
C GLY A 438 -22.43 10.59 5.49
N VAL A 439 -23.04 11.36 4.59
CA VAL A 439 -24.38 11.11 4.06
C VAL A 439 -24.34 10.21 2.83
N GLU A 440 -25.48 9.60 2.50
CA GLU A 440 -25.66 8.75 1.32
C GLU A 440 -25.22 9.43 0.02
N SER A 441 -25.52 10.72 -0.16
CA SER A 441 -25.16 11.46 -1.37
C SER A 441 -23.66 11.65 -1.56
N VAL A 442 -22.89 11.73 -0.47
CA VAL A 442 -21.42 11.82 -0.53
C VAL A 442 -20.82 10.46 -0.90
N ALA A 443 -21.37 9.38 -0.34
CA ALA A 443 -20.98 8.03 -0.73
C ALA A 443 -21.30 7.77 -2.20
N ALA A 444 -22.52 8.07 -2.65
CA ALA A 444 -22.92 7.93 -4.05
C ALA A 444 -22.05 8.76 -5.00
N GLY A 445 -21.69 10.00 -4.64
CA GLY A 445 -20.81 10.83 -5.46
C GLY A 445 -19.34 10.36 -5.53
N LYS A 446 -18.92 9.50 -4.59
CA LYS A 446 -17.55 8.94 -4.52
C LYS A 446 -17.46 7.50 -5.04
N ILE A 447 -18.58 6.89 -5.37
CA ILE A 447 -18.66 5.52 -5.87
C ILE A 447 -19.11 5.59 -7.32
N ARG A 448 -18.41 4.90 -8.22
CA ARG A 448 -18.81 4.72 -9.61
C ARG A 448 -19.31 3.29 -9.81
N ASP A 449 -20.61 3.11 -10.02
CA ASP A 449 -21.23 1.78 -10.06
C ASP A 449 -22.38 1.63 -11.08
N PHE A 450 -23.12 0.51 -10.99
CA PHE A 450 -24.30 0.22 -11.81
C PHE A 450 -25.36 1.32 -11.82
N SER A 451 -25.50 2.08 -10.72
CA SER A 451 -26.50 3.14 -10.59
C SER A 451 -26.21 4.31 -11.52
N ASP A 452 -24.93 4.58 -11.78
CA ASP A 452 -24.49 5.56 -12.78
C ASP A 452 -24.56 4.97 -14.18
N TYR A 453 -24.05 3.74 -14.37
CA TYR A 453 -23.94 3.09 -15.67
C TYR A 453 -24.34 1.61 -15.62
N PRO A 454 -25.35 1.16 -16.40
CA PRO A 454 -25.86 -0.21 -16.33
C PRO A 454 -24.86 -1.33 -16.69
N TYR A 455 -23.72 -1.01 -17.31
CA TYR A 455 -22.69 -1.98 -17.68
C TYR A 455 -21.70 -2.27 -16.54
N LEU A 456 -21.76 -1.51 -15.43
CA LEU A 456 -20.89 -1.65 -14.27
C LEU A 456 -21.47 -2.62 -13.23
N ILE A 457 -20.63 -3.08 -12.29
CA ILE A 457 -21.08 -3.90 -11.16
C ILE A 457 -21.78 -3.00 -10.13
N LYS A 458 -22.87 -3.49 -9.54
CA LYS A 458 -23.65 -2.79 -8.50
C LYS A 458 -22.92 -2.81 -7.16
N VAL A 459 -22.93 -1.70 -6.44
CA VAL A 459 -22.38 -1.57 -5.08
C VAL A 459 -23.50 -1.29 -4.09
N ASP A 460 -23.61 -2.11 -3.05
CA ASP A 460 -24.51 -1.89 -1.92
C ASP A 460 -23.72 -1.19 -0.80
N TYR A 461 -23.81 0.13 -0.71
CA TYR A 461 -23.05 0.95 0.26
C TYR A 461 -23.87 1.41 1.48
N LEU A 462 -25.17 1.13 1.52
CA LEU A 462 -26.08 1.52 2.61
C LEU A 462 -26.27 0.41 3.66
N PRO A 463 -26.16 0.71 4.97
CA PRO A 463 -25.98 2.05 5.57
C PRO A 463 -24.53 2.56 5.51
N VAL A 464 -24.36 3.86 5.29
CA VAL A 464 -23.07 4.56 5.39
C VAL A 464 -22.80 4.97 6.84
N LEU A 465 -21.53 5.13 7.21
CA LEU A 465 -21.19 5.71 8.51
C LEU A 465 -21.33 7.24 8.46
N GLU A 466 -22.42 7.77 9.05
CA GLU A 466 -22.77 9.21 9.09
C GLU A 466 -21.67 10.11 9.64
N SER A 467 -20.93 9.56 10.58
CA SER A 467 -19.70 10.09 11.09
C SER A 467 -18.86 8.92 11.52
N ASN A 468 -17.56 9.15 11.68
CA ASN A 468 -16.71 8.16 12.31
C ASN A 468 -17.06 7.89 13.79
N SER A 469 -18.10 8.53 14.36
CA SER A 469 -18.44 8.49 15.79
C SER A 469 -18.77 7.13 16.37
N SER A 470 -19.21 6.16 15.57
CA SER A 470 -19.34 4.75 16.01
C SER A 470 -17.97 4.04 16.11
N LEU A 471 -16.91 4.64 15.59
CA LEU A 471 -15.49 4.25 15.71
C LEU A 471 -14.70 5.22 16.61
N LEU A 472 -15.31 6.33 17.08
CA LEU A 472 -14.66 7.26 18.01
C LEU A 472 -14.84 6.73 19.44
N GLU A 473 -13.74 6.53 20.14
CA GLU A 473 -13.75 6.30 21.59
C GLU A 473 -13.52 7.65 22.30
N GLY A 474 -14.61 8.29 22.73
CA GLY A 474 -14.55 9.58 23.44
C GLY A 474 -14.29 10.79 22.52
N ASP A 475 -13.31 11.62 22.88
CA ASP A 475 -12.94 12.87 22.16
C ASP A 475 -11.85 12.64 21.08
N CYS A 476 -11.52 11.37 20.77
CA CYS A 476 -10.37 11.02 19.94
C CYS A 476 -10.70 10.80 18.46
N PRO A 477 -9.78 11.09 17.52
CA PRO A 477 -9.97 10.80 16.10
C PRO A 477 -10.16 9.30 15.79
N VAL A 478 -10.62 8.99 14.59
CA VAL A 478 -10.94 7.62 14.14
C VAL A 478 -9.75 6.69 14.22
N GLY A 479 -9.93 5.49 14.77
CA GLY A 479 -8.84 4.53 14.93
C GLY A 479 -7.93 4.82 16.12
N TRP A 480 -8.11 5.97 16.78
CA TRP A 480 -7.46 6.28 18.06
C TRP A 480 -8.37 5.87 19.22
N PHE A 481 -7.77 5.27 20.24
CA PHE A 481 -8.47 4.92 21.48
C PHE A 481 -8.09 5.89 22.59
N GLN A 482 -9.05 6.22 23.44
CA GLN A 482 -8.81 7.12 24.57
C GLN A 482 -8.26 6.35 25.77
N ALA A 483 -7.18 6.85 26.38
CA ALA A 483 -6.71 6.35 27.66
C ALA A 483 -6.27 7.52 28.57
N GLY A 484 -6.52 7.37 29.87
CA GLY A 484 -6.26 8.41 30.88
C GLY A 484 -7.49 8.75 31.72
N LEU A 485 -7.26 9.46 32.82
CA LEU A 485 -8.29 9.84 33.78
C LEU A 485 -8.51 11.36 33.73
N GLU A 486 -9.78 11.76 33.81
CA GLU A 486 -10.23 13.16 33.99
C GLU A 486 -9.61 14.17 33.00
N GLU A 487 -8.70 15.05 33.46
CA GLU A 487 -8.09 16.12 32.66
C GLU A 487 -6.89 15.64 31.82
N PHE A 488 -6.35 14.44 32.08
CA PHE A 488 -5.18 13.88 31.39
C PHE A 488 -5.57 12.78 30.40
N LYS A 489 -6.63 13.01 29.63
CA LYS A 489 -7.07 12.10 28.58
C LYS A 489 -6.32 12.41 27.28
N SER A 490 -5.58 11.41 26.81
CA SER A 490 -4.91 11.44 25.50
C SER A 490 -5.52 10.38 24.59
N CYS A 491 -5.33 10.59 23.30
CA CYS A 491 -5.68 9.67 22.24
C CYS A 491 -4.45 8.86 21.87
N TYR A 492 -4.62 7.55 21.70
CA TYR A 492 -3.55 6.64 21.32
C TYR A 492 -3.89 5.90 20.04
N LEU A 493 -2.92 5.74 19.14
CA LEU A 493 -3.02 4.93 17.94
C LEU A 493 -2.03 3.79 18.05
N PHE A 494 -2.51 2.55 17.96
CA PHE A 494 -1.64 1.39 17.86
C PHE A 494 -1.33 1.10 16.40
N VAL A 495 -0.04 1.00 16.08
CA VAL A 495 0.47 0.67 14.76
C VAL A 495 1.20 -0.67 14.83
N GLY A 496 0.64 -1.69 14.19
CA GLY A 496 1.23 -3.04 14.16
C GLY A 496 2.45 -3.18 13.26
N ALA A 497 2.66 -2.25 12.32
CA ALA A 497 3.79 -2.30 11.40
C ALA A 497 5.14 -2.10 12.10
N ALA A 498 6.12 -2.90 11.69
CA ALA A 498 7.45 -2.88 12.27
C ALA A 498 8.26 -1.67 11.77
N ALA A 499 8.74 -0.86 12.71
CA ALA A 499 9.55 0.32 12.45
C ALA A 499 10.71 0.41 13.46
N THR A 500 11.74 1.19 13.12
CA THR A 500 12.75 1.60 14.10
C THR A 500 12.19 2.71 14.98
N TYR A 501 12.80 2.95 16.14
CA TYR A 501 12.33 4.02 17.03
C TYR A 501 12.33 5.40 16.33
N THR A 502 13.35 5.67 15.52
CA THR A 502 13.46 6.95 14.80
C THR A 502 12.41 7.11 13.73
N ASP A 503 12.03 6.04 13.03
CA ASP A 503 10.95 6.15 12.05
C ASP A 503 9.60 6.24 12.75
N ALA A 504 9.39 5.48 13.83
CA ALA A 504 8.17 5.57 14.64
C ALA A 504 7.93 7.00 15.13
N THR A 505 8.98 7.71 15.56
CA THR A 505 8.88 9.14 15.90
C THR A 505 8.46 10.00 14.70
N LEU A 506 9.08 9.80 13.54
CA LEU A 506 8.73 10.55 12.32
C LEU A 506 7.29 10.26 11.85
N TYR A 507 6.84 9.00 11.93
CA TYR A 507 5.47 8.60 11.61
C TYR A 507 4.46 9.27 12.54
N CYS A 508 4.71 9.27 13.85
CA CYS A 508 3.82 9.95 14.78
C CYS A 508 3.80 11.46 14.53
N GLU A 509 4.96 12.09 14.30
CA GLU A 509 5.06 13.53 14.00
C GLU A 509 4.29 13.91 12.74
N ALA A 510 4.33 13.08 11.69
CA ALA A 510 3.57 13.28 10.47
C ALA A 510 2.03 13.31 10.68
N MET A 511 1.54 12.72 11.77
CA MET A 511 0.11 12.72 12.17
C MET A 511 -0.23 13.80 13.22
N ASP A 512 0.65 14.78 13.44
CA ASP A 512 0.61 15.73 14.56
C ASP A 512 0.49 15.01 15.92
N ALA A 513 1.23 13.92 16.08
CA ALA A 513 1.29 13.10 17.27
C ALA A 513 2.75 12.85 17.68
N PHE A 514 2.97 12.22 18.81
CA PHE A 514 4.32 11.87 19.29
C PHE A 514 4.33 10.47 19.88
N VAL A 515 5.50 9.83 19.97
CA VAL A 515 5.61 8.53 20.65
C VAL A 515 5.31 8.73 22.14
N PRO A 516 4.39 7.94 22.74
CA PRO A 516 3.92 8.15 24.11
C PRO A 516 5.06 8.23 25.11
N TYR A 517 4.96 9.22 25.97
CA TYR A 517 5.91 9.40 27.06
C TYR A 517 5.32 8.87 28.37
N LEU A 518 5.85 7.74 28.83
CA LEU A 518 5.37 7.04 30.02
C LEU A 518 6.44 7.05 31.11
N ARG A 519 6.02 7.24 32.36
CA ARG A 519 6.84 7.01 33.56
C ARG A 519 6.54 5.62 34.10
N ALA A 520 7.49 4.94 34.77
CA ALA A 520 7.25 3.56 35.28
C ALA A 520 6.03 3.41 36.19
N ASP A 521 5.60 4.47 36.88
CA ASP A 521 4.46 4.45 37.80
C ASP A 521 3.17 5.01 37.17
N ASP A 522 3.14 5.22 35.86
CA ASP A 522 1.98 5.77 35.17
C ASP A 522 0.81 4.75 35.13
N THR A 523 -0.36 5.15 35.61
CA THR A 523 -1.57 4.31 35.60
C THR A 523 -2.06 4.02 34.17
N ARG A 524 -1.73 4.89 33.21
CA ARG A 524 -2.07 4.73 31.78
C ARG A 524 -1.36 3.52 31.15
N GLN A 525 -0.18 3.16 31.65
CA GLN A 525 0.65 2.08 31.10
C GLN A 525 -0.08 0.74 31.04
N LYS A 526 -0.80 0.37 32.11
CA LYS A 526 -1.55 -0.89 32.17
C LYS A 526 -2.77 -0.89 31.26
N GLU A 527 -3.46 0.24 31.13
CA GLU A 527 -4.63 0.35 30.25
C GLU A 527 -4.21 0.31 28.78
N ILE A 528 -3.15 1.03 28.41
CA ILE A 528 -2.58 1.00 27.06
C ILE A 528 -2.13 -0.42 26.69
N ALA A 529 -1.35 -1.08 27.56
CA ALA A 529 -0.89 -2.44 27.34
C ALA A 529 -2.06 -3.43 27.14
N ARG A 530 -3.10 -3.35 27.99
CA ARG A 530 -4.32 -4.16 27.89
C ARG A 530 -5.06 -3.94 26.56
N ARG A 531 -5.17 -2.69 26.10
CA ARG A 531 -5.82 -2.36 24.83
C ARG A 531 -5.04 -2.89 23.63
N ILE A 532 -3.71 -2.76 23.66
CA ILE A 532 -2.83 -3.30 22.60
C ILE A 532 -2.95 -4.83 22.56
N ASP A 533 -2.96 -5.50 23.70
CA ASP A 533 -3.15 -6.96 23.77
C ASP A 533 -4.50 -7.38 23.19
N LEU A 534 -5.57 -6.65 23.49
CA LEU A 534 -6.88 -6.86 22.88
C LEU A 534 -6.84 -6.64 21.36
N PHE A 535 -6.26 -5.55 20.87
CA PHE A 535 -6.17 -5.29 19.43
C PHE A 535 -5.32 -6.33 18.70
N SER A 536 -4.27 -6.83 19.36
CA SER A 536 -3.42 -7.90 18.84
C SER A 536 -4.13 -9.26 18.79
N GLN A 537 -5.10 -9.53 19.68
CA GLN A 537 -5.80 -10.82 19.78
C GLN A 537 -7.16 -10.86 19.07
N GLN A 538 -7.86 -9.72 19.03
CA GLN A 538 -9.27 -9.64 18.62
C GLN A 538 -9.47 -9.86 17.11
N TYR A 539 -8.39 -9.78 16.31
CA TYR A 539 -8.46 -9.81 14.86
C TYR A 539 -7.56 -10.86 14.22
N LEU A 540 -7.03 -11.79 15.01
CA LEU A 540 -6.45 -13.03 14.51
C LEU A 540 -7.54 -13.80 13.77
N THR A 541 -7.30 -14.16 12.52
CA THR A 541 -8.22 -15.01 11.75
C THR A 541 -8.36 -16.38 12.44
N ASP A 542 -9.45 -17.11 12.20
CA ASP A 542 -9.61 -18.45 12.80
C ASP A 542 -8.44 -19.38 12.43
N ALA A 543 -7.82 -19.20 11.25
CA ALA A 543 -6.61 -19.92 10.86
C ALA A 543 -5.39 -19.55 11.73
N GLU A 544 -5.20 -18.27 12.08
CA GLU A 544 -4.12 -17.79 12.96
C GLU A 544 -4.33 -18.17 14.43
N ARG A 545 -5.57 -18.33 14.88
CA ARG A 545 -5.87 -18.88 16.21
C ARG A 545 -5.32 -20.30 16.39
N PHE A 546 -5.20 -21.08 15.31
CA PHE A 546 -4.64 -22.42 15.34
C PHE A 546 -3.12 -22.47 15.11
N ASP A 547 -2.50 -21.37 14.67
CA ASP A 547 -1.04 -21.31 14.55
C ASP A 547 -0.40 -21.06 15.92
N SER A 548 0.21 -22.11 16.46
CA SER A 548 0.81 -22.15 17.80
C SER A 548 1.90 -21.09 18.06
N PHE A 549 2.39 -20.42 17.02
CA PHE A 549 3.38 -19.34 17.10
C PHE A 549 2.74 -17.97 17.43
N ALA A 550 1.55 -17.67 16.90
CA ALA A 550 0.90 -16.35 17.03
C ALA A 550 0.39 -16.08 18.47
N LEU A 551 -0.02 -17.11 19.20
CA LEU A 551 -0.47 -17.00 20.60
C LEU A 551 0.67 -16.76 21.61
N ARG A 552 1.94 -17.00 21.23
CA ARG A 552 3.08 -17.00 22.16
C ARG A 552 3.91 -15.73 22.16
N SER A 553 3.90 -14.92 21.10
CA SER A 553 4.67 -13.68 21.06
C SER A 553 3.98 -12.57 21.87
N ASP A 554 4.67 -12.07 22.89
CA ASP A 554 4.29 -10.84 23.60
C ASP A 554 4.53 -9.65 22.67
N THR A 555 3.50 -8.86 22.39
CA THR A 555 3.61 -7.69 21.51
C THR A 555 4.28 -6.56 22.29
N ILE A 556 5.55 -6.31 21.99
CA ILE A 556 6.30 -5.19 22.56
C ILE A 556 6.23 -3.98 21.63
N VAL A 557 5.90 -2.82 22.18
CA VAL A 557 5.72 -1.58 21.40
C VAL A 557 6.71 -0.49 21.81
N TRP A 558 7.12 0.34 20.85
CA TRP A 558 7.96 1.51 21.13
C TRP A 558 7.26 2.55 22.01
N ILE A 559 7.97 3.01 23.05
CA ILE A 559 7.56 4.10 23.94
C ILE A 559 8.77 4.95 24.36
N SER A 560 8.53 6.13 24.90
CA SER A 560 9.56 6.98 25.52
C SER A 560 9.42 6.99 27.05
N SER A 561 10.54 7.00 27.80
CA SER A 561 10.54 7.12 29.27
C SER A 561 11.83 7.79 29.78
N VAL A 562 11.73 8.50 30.91
CA VAL A 562 12.86 9.14 31.63
C VAL A 562 13.94 8.12 32.04
N GLN A 563 13.54 6.89 32.35
CA GLN A 563 14.39 5.92 33.02
C GLN A 563 15.35 5.20 32.07
N ILE A 564 15.25 5.48 30.78
CA ILE A 564 16.02 4.81 29.74
C ILE A 564 17.24 5.68 29.39
N PRO A 565 18.46 5.10 29.33
CA PRO A 565 19.64 5.84 28.94
C PRO A 565 19.51 6.35 27.49
N PRO A 566 20.12 7.49 27.13
CA PRO A 566 19.99 8.10 25.79
C PRO A 566 20.54 7.22 24.65
N THR A 567 21.29 6.16 24.97
CA THR A 567 21.83 5.20 24.01
C THR A 567 20.87 4.04 23.69
N GLN A 568 19.74 3.94 24.39
CA GLN A 568 18.75 2.88 24.23
C GLN A 568 17.35 3.48 24.10
N CYS A 569 16.44 2.72 23.52
CA CYS A 569 15.05 3.12 23.33
C CYS A 569 14.11 2.26 24.18
N GLY A 570 12.96 2.81 24.54
CA GLY A 570 12.01 2.21 25.47
C GLY A 570 11.00 1.33 24.80
N TRP A 571 10.67 0.19 25.41
CA TRP A 571 9.58 -0.65 24.94
C TRP A 571 8.60 -0.97 26.06
N LEU A 572 7.34 -1.19 25.70
CA LEU A 572 6.25 -1.59 26.59
C LEU A 572 5.73 -2.96 26.14
N SER A 573 5.69 -3.93 27.06
CA SER A 573 5.05 -5.24 26.83
C SER A 573 3.53 -5.11 26.94
N SER A 574 2.79 -5.57 25.93
CA SER A 574 1.32 -5.58 25.95
C SER A 574 0.76 -6.52 27.04
N ARG A 575 1.41 -7.67 27.28
CA ARG A 575 0.89 -8.69 28.21
C ARG A 575 1.22 -8.38 29.67
N THR A 576 2.45 -7.95 29.94
CA THR A 576 2.91 -7.70 31.32
C THR A 576 2.77 -6.24 31.73
N GLY A 577 2.61 -5.33 30.76
CA GLY A 577 2.65 -3.91 30.99
C GLY A 577 3.97 -3.46 31.58
N LYS A 578 5.10 -4.16 31.34
CA LYS A 578 6.43 -3.76 31.81
C LYS A 578 7.12 -2.86 30.78
N VAL A 579 7.88 -1.90 31.28
CA VAL A 579 8.78 -1.08 30.47
C VAL A 579 10.20 -1.62 30.57
N GLY A 580 10.88 -1.70 29.43
CA GLY A 580 12.30 -2.04 29.35
C GLY A 580 13.04 -1.17 28.35
N SER A 581 14.32 -1.48 28.14
CA SER A 581 15.17 -0.82 27.15
C SER A 581 15.67 -1.81 26.10
N GLN A 582 15.86 -1.33 24.87
CA GLN A 582 16.37 -2.11 23.74
C GLN A 582 17.12 -1.22 22.75
N ASN A 583 17.82 -1.83 21.79
CA ASN A 583 18.46 -1.12 20.70
C ASN A 583 17.41 -0.44 19.81
N CYS A 584 17.53 0.87 19.61
CA CYS A 584 16.64 1.71 18.80
C CYS A 584 16.48 1.26 17.34
N ASN A 585 17.47 0.54 16.80
CA ASN A 585 17.46 0.03 15.42
C ASN A 585 16.65 -1.26 15.24
N ASN A 586 16.14 -1.85 16.32
CA ASN A 586 15.31 -3.04 16.22
C ASN A 586 13.95 -2.69 15.59
N LEU A 587 13.38 -3.67 14.89
CA LEU A 587 12.08 -3.51 14.24
C LEU A 587 10.98 -3.96 15.20
N MET A 588 10.11 -3.03 15.58
CA MET A 588 8.99 -3.27 16.48
C MET A 588 7.77 -2.44 16.09
N PRO A 589 6.56 -2.89 16.46
CA PRO A 589 5.36 -2.06 16.39
C PRO A 589 5.47 -0.88 17.35
N PHE A 590 4.62 0.12 17.16
CA PHE A 590 4.67 1.36 17.94
C PHE A 590 3.29 1.92 18.23
N VAL A 591 3.27 2.90 19.13
CA VAL A 591 2.07 3.64 19.49
C VAL A 591 2.35 5.12 19.29
N CYS A 592 1.34 5.87 18.86
CA CYS A 592 1.38 7.34 18.83
C CYS A 592 0.39 7.90 19.86
N GLU A 593 0.70 9.06 20.44
CA GLU A 593 -0.11 9.82 21.39
C GLU A 593 -0.45 11.21 20.82
N LYS A 594 -1.71 11.63 20.96
CA LYS A 594 -2.19 12.97 20.61
C LYS A 594 -3.13 13.51 21.67
N GLY A 595 -3.12 14.83 21.89
CA GLY A 595 -4.03 15.49 22.84
C GLY A 595 -5.49 15.51 22.35
N THR A 596 -6.45 15.41 23.28
CA THR A 596 -7.90 15.40 22.99
C THR A 596 -8.46 16.78 22.61
N ARG A 597 -7.74 17.87 22.91
CA ARG A 597 -8.13 19.24 22.51
C ARG A 597 -6.89 20.03 22.09
N PRO A 598 -6.98 20.90 21.06
CA PRO A 598 -5.97 21.93 20.87
C PRO A 598 -5.91 22.78 22.14
N TYR A 599 -4.72 23.10 22.62
CA TYR A 599 -4.53 23.94 23.81
C TYR A 599 -5.25 25.28 23.59
N VAL A 600 -6.35 25.50 24.31
CA VAL A 600 -7.04 26.79 24.34
C VAL A 600 -6.60 27.48 25.62
N GLU A 601 -5.98 28.66 25.50
CA GLU A 601 -5.55 29.45 26.66
C GLU A 601 -6.68 29.58 27.68
N PRO A 602 -6.41 29.39 28.99
CA PRO A 602 -7.38 29.61 30.04
C PRO A 602 -8.05 30.98 29.88
N VAL A 603 -9.36 31.08 30.13
CA VAL A 603 -10.13 32.32 29.93
C VAL A 603 -9.48 33.54 30.63
N MET A 604 -8.84 33.31 31.79
CA MET A 604 -8.14 34.34 32.57
C MET A 604 -6.84 34.86 31.93
N TRP A 605 -6.27 34.14 30.96
CA TRP A 605 -4.98 34.44 30.32
C TRP A 605 -5.13 35.03 28.91
N ARG A 606 -6.35 35.04 28.36
CA ARG A 606 -6.61 35.69 27.07
C ARG A 606 -6.28 37.17 27.16
N ALA A 607 -5.37 37.63 26.30
CA ALA A 607 -4.87 39.01 26.31
C ALA A 607 -5.99 40.07 26.38
N GLY A 608 -7.11 39.85 25.69
CA GLY A 608 -8.25 40.77 25.72
C GLY A 608 -8.91 40.94 27.09
N ILE A 609 -8.99 39.88 27.91
CA ILE A 609 -9.60 39.93 29.25
C ILE A 609 -8.63 40.57 30.25
N VAL A 610 -7.33 40.26 30.15
CA VAL A 610 -6.30 40.88 30.99
C VAL A 610 -6.25 42.40 30.75
N ILE A 611 -6.29 42.83 29.49
CA ILE A 611 -6.33 44.26 29.13
C ILE A 611 -7.59 44.93 29.69
N ALA A 612 -8.76 44.28 29.60
CA ALA A 612 -10.01 44.82 30.12
C ALA A 612 -9.99 45.02 31.64
N VAL A 613 -9.44 44.06 32.40
CA VAL A 613 -9.30 44.15 33.86
C VAL A 613 -8.36 45.29 34.27
N VAL A 614 -7.23 45.44 33.56
CA VAL A 614 -6.27 46.52 33.81
C VAL A 614 -6.90 47.89 33.52
N LEU A 615 -7.63 48.03 32.41
CA LEU A 615 -8.34 49.28 32.08
C LEU A 615 -9.42 49.63 33.12
N LEU A 616 -10.15 48.63 33.61
CA LEU A 616 -11.17 48.84 34.64
C LEU A 616 -10.55 49.28 35.97
N ALA A 617 -9.41 48.70 36.36
CA ALA A 617 -8.66 49.10 37.55
C ALA A 617 -8.14 50.55 37.43
N ILE A 618 -7.62 50.94 36.26
CA ILE A 618 -7.19 52.32 36.00
C ILE A 618 -8.37 53.29 36.09
N LEU A 619 -9.52 52.94 35.52
CA LEU A 619 -10.71 53.78 35.55
C LEU A 619 -11.21 54.01 36.99
N VAL A 620 -11.23 52.95 37.81
CA VAL A 620 -11.60 53.05 39.23
C VAL A 620 -10.61 53.93 40.00
N ALA A 621 -9.31 53.81 39.73
CA ALA A 621 -8.29 54.67 40.35
C ALA A 621 -8.46 56.15 39.97
N ILE A 622 -8.77 56.45 38.71
CA ILE A 622 -9.05 57.83 38.25
C ILE A 622 -10.31 58.39 38.93
N LEU A 623 -11.39 57.61 38.99
CA LEU A 623 -12.62 58.03 39.66
C LEU A 623 -12.39 58.31 41.15
N PHE A 624 -11.57 57.50 41.82
CA PHE A 624 -11.20 57.72 43.21
C PHE A 624 -10.38 59.00 43.40
N LEU A 625 -9.41 59.27 42.52
CA LEU A 625 -8.63 60.51 42.54
C LEU A 625 -9.49 61.74 42.28
N LEU A 626 -10.45 61.66 41.36
CA LEU A 626 -11.41 62.74 41.08
C LEU A 626 -12.34 62.99 42.28
N ALA A 627 -12.80 61.94 42.96
CA ALA A 627 -13.59 62.06 44.18
C ALA A 627 -12.81 62.73 45.31
N LEU A 628 -11.53 62.37 45.50
CA LEU A 628 -10.63 63.03 46.45
C LEU A 628 -10.42 64.51 46.10
N CYS A 629 -10.16 64.82 44.83
CA CYS A 629 -10.02 66.20 44.37
C CYS A 629 -11.32 67.01 44.57
N TRP A 630 -12.48 66.39 44.35
CA TRP A 630 -13.78 67.00 44.63
C TRP A 630 -13.95 67.29 46.13
N CYS A 631 -13.62 66.35 47.00
CA CYS A 631 -13.70 66.53 48.45
C CYS A 631 -12.82 67.68 48.93
N ILE A 632 -11.59 67.79 48.41
CA ILE A 632 -10.67 68.89 48.75
C ILE A 632 -11.22 70.23 48.27
N LYS A 633 -11.69 70.30 47.01
CA LYS A 633 -12.27 71.53 46.43
C LYS A 633 -13.56 71.95 47.12
N SER A 634 -14.38 71.00 47.54
CA SER A 634 -15.61 71.24 48.31
C SER A 634 -15.30 71.84 49.69
N ARG A 635 -14.25 71.33 50.34
CA ARG A 635 -13.79 71.83 51.63
C ARG A 635 -13.27 73.26 51.54
N GLN A 636 -12.46 73.57 50.52
CA GLN A 636 -12.01 74.94 50.23
C GLN A 636 -13.19 75.89 49.95
N ARG A 637 -14.19 75.47 49.16
CA ARG A 637 -15.41 76.30 48.93
C ARG A 637 -16.18 76.60 50.21
N ASN A 638 -16.24 75.66 51.14
CA ASN A 638 -16.90 75.89 52.43
C ASN A 638 -16.12 76.90 53.29
N GLU A 639 -14.79 76.80 53.31
CA GLU A 639 -13.91 77.76 54.01
C GLU A 639 -14.06 79.18 53.42
N ASP A 640 -14.00 79.34 52.09
CA ASP A 640 -14.24 80.61 51.41
C ASP A 640 -15.63 81.20 51.71
N SER A 641 -16.65 80.35 51.86
CA SER A 641 -18.02 80.78 52.18
C SER A 641 -18.15 81.31 53.61
N ILE A 642 -17.39 80.74 54.54
CA ILE A 642 -17.36 81.15 55.95
C ILE A 642 -16.60 82.48 56.07
N GLU A 643 -15.48 82.62 55.36
CA GLU A 643 -14.69 83.85 55.37
C GLU A 643 -15.46 85.05 54.79
N ARG A 644 -16.18 84.87 53.67
CA ARG A 644 -17.09 85.90 53.14
C ARG A 644 -18.18 86.30 54.13
N LYS A 645 -18.77 85.34 54.85
CA LYS A 645 -19.77 85.62 55.90
C LYS A 645 -19.16 86.38 57.08
N ASN A 646 -17.90 86.12 57.43
CA ASN A 646 -17.20 86.83 58.50
C ASN A 646 -16.83 88.27 58.10
N ILE A 647 -16.40 88.50 56.85
CA ILE A 647 -16.15 89.85 56.32
C ILE A 647 -17.44 90.69 56.33
N ILE A 648 -18.58 90.12 55.91
CA ILE A 648 -19.88 90.80 55.96
C ILE A 648 -20.24 91.15 57.41
N ARG A 649 -20.07 90.24 58.37
CA ARG A 649 -20.34 90.53 59.80
C ARG A 649 -19.39 91.59 60.38
N ALA A 650 -18.14 91.64 59.95
CA ALA A 650 -17.17 92.66 60.37
C ALA A 650 -17.54 94.05 59.80
N SER A 651 -18.00 94.11 58.54
CA SER A 651 -18.46 95.36 57.91
C SER A 651 -19.71 95.94 58.60
N ILE A 652 -20.66 95.09 59.01
CA ILE A 652 -21.85 95.51 59.77
C ILE A 652 -21.48 95.99 61.18
N LYS A 653 -20.47 95.39 61.83
CA LYS A 653 -19.96 95.86 63.13
C LYS A 653 -19.28 97.23 63.02
N LEU A 654 -18.51 97.47 61.96
CA LEU A 654 -17.88 98.77 61.69
C LEU A 654 -18.90 99.87 61.38
N GLN A 655 -19.99 99.55 60.66
CA GLN A 655 -21.10 100.49 60.44
C GLN A 655 -21.86 100.85 61.74
N ARG A 656 -21.95 99.95 62.72
CA ARG A 656 -22.55 100.24 64.04
C ARG A 656 -21.64 101.00 65.01
N LEU A 657 -20.34 101.04 64.76
CA LEU A 657 -19.38 101.82 65.55
C LEU A 657 -19.17 103.25 65.01
N ALA A 658 -19.69 103.53 63.82
CA ALA A 658 -19.65 104.84 63.16
C ALA A 658 -20.99 105.61 63.25
N SER A 659 -21.95 105.15 64.07
CA SER A 659 -23.23 105.81 64.35
C SER A 659 -23.30 106.34 65.76
#